data_AF-W2TUN1-F1
#
_entry.id   AF-W2TUN1-F1
#
_cell.length_a   1.000
_cell.length_b   1.000
_cell.length_c   1.000
_cell.angle_alpha   90.00
_cell.angle_beta   90.00
_cell.angle_gamma   90.00
#
_symmetry.space_group_name_H-M   'P 1'
#
loop_
_entity.id
_entity.type
_entity.pdbx_description
1 polymer ?
#
loop_
_entity_poly.entity_id
_entity_poly.type
_entity_poly.pdbx_seq_one_letter_code
_entity_poly.pdbx_strand_id
1 'polypeptide(L)'
;MLDQLDWMTSATKTGAYSKIDNLVKNIAYPDWITDNAQLTNYHKELELQVNRDDYFTMVRNVELFNIHMSWDALVAGPANRLDFNGPPGTTNAWYQPELNSITFPAAILHQPFYDPTWPTAVNFGGMGVVAGHELTHGFDDQGVQWDGTGILSGWMDDTSKVGFTNMANCVVNEYNGFCPLNKTTYGTASCIDGSQTQGENIADNGGIHAAYRAYRNFINLYGPDPQLPDDLLQEFTSDQLFFLSFAQVWCQEPYTDDVEMRQLLVDPHSPSQYRVWGTIQNFAAFKDAFHCPTSAYAPDNHCDYTTALFIAYGEPVVKNELNIETNKQITTNDMNKYNAYKLAVGYYQQSLNASIDPCNDFFEYACGKYDKLVSFHYADANNYVIMATQLNSPAYQSTIKVTLLAQYLGSNFTYSFGGNVASLPNSVQLANALSYLSFSQGIDTLVTPFVDTNWLDPTKGYRMFMDQNTAYMSKTYYPPGAFKTIENNYIDTATYVIGNFTKEQGLTVDPNLRDKVKGLVEFEQMIANTYSTDDGSRRQYKRSWNLMRITDLQSNYSFIDWRTYMKQVPAVAQDVVQNHNFTVSVMEPGQYAKMSKDYATLDATKLVNYFFMRLLLSNAQYLPTYSSSFEGMPEESFALGRQRHRPRIAKGDTLADTQTSCAEMANALMQFANGRVFIDYLYPDEKSKKMIRDTAGGLIRNVINSFQGMVDQLDWMSVDTKRKAYDKTMGIIQNIAFPDWIMNNTQLDAYYQDLFVDHTKDNYYDMWTKLTVFNIMLQYKQLTFATTDRTDFLGQPGTVNAWYQPELNSITFPAGILQPPYFHPQWPASINYGGMGVVAGHELTHGFDDEGVQWGPTGAISFPANDNCTGWMDEFSTAGFNKMAQCVITEYNQFCPLNAKEYTPNCVNGVQTQGENIADNGGIHAAFRAYRTHIALDGPDPLLPDRLFGQFNHDQLFFLNFAQVWCEKRRTDDKLYQQLMVDPHSPSMYRVFGTIQNYPAFRVAFNCPANSTYAPPKHCNVWVPEKEP
;
A
#
# COMPACT_ATOMS: atom_id res chain seq x y z
N MET A 1 -31.92 29.91 -23.38
CA MET A 1 -32.00 30.91 -22.29
C MET A 1 -31.77 32.29 -22.87
N LEU A 2 -30.65 32.52 -23.56
CA LEU A 2 -30.34 33.79 -24.23
C LEU A 2 -31.45 34.33 -25.16
N ASP A 3 -32.11 33.48 -25.95
CA ASP A 3 -33.22 33.92 -26.81
C ASP A 3 -34.38 34.57 -26.05
N GLN A 4 -34.58 34.18 -24.79
CA GLN A 4 -35.68 34.63 -23.93
C GLN A 4 -35.33 35.92 -23.17
N LEU A 5 -34.11 36.47 -23.31
CA LEU A 5 -33.75 37.76 -22.72
C LEU A 5 -34.24 38.89 -23.63
N ASP A 6 -35.31 39.57 -23.24
CA ASP A 6 -35.96 40.63 -24.03
C ASP A 6 -35.19 41.95 -24.03
N TRP A 7 -34.33 42.15 -23.02
CA TRP A 7 -33.44 43.31 -22.89
C TRP A 7 -32.14 43.19 -23.70
N MET A 8 -31.82 42.02 -24.27
CA MET A 8 -30.69 41.83 -25.19
C MET A 8 -31.13 41.98 -26.64
N THR A 9 -30.46 42.81 -27.41
CA THR A 9 -30.70 42.90 -28.86
C THR A 9 -30.25 41.63 -29.59
N SER A 10 -30.70 41.44 -30.83
CA SER A 10 -30.21 40.33 -31.67
C SER A 10 -28.70 40.36 -31.88
N ALA A 11 -28.08 41.55 -32.01
CA ALA A 11 -26.64 41.66 -32.20
C ALA A 11 -25.88 41.18 -30.96
N THR A 12 -26.31 41.62 -29.77
CA THR A 12 -25.74 41.15 -28.51
C THR A 12 -26.01 39.65 -28.33
N LYS A 13 -27.19 39.12 -28.67
CA LYS A 13 -27.44 37.66 -28.61
C LYS A 13 -26.50 36.86 -29.51
N THR A 14 -26.20 37.33 -30.71
CA THR A 14 -25.20 36.69 -31.58
C THR A 14 -23.81 36.68 -30.95
N GLY A 15 -23.40 37.79 -30.31
CA GLY A 15 -22.15 37.84 -29.54
C GLY A 15 -22.12 36.82 -28.39
N ALA A 16 -23.22 36.70 -27.65
CA ALA A 16 -23.37 35.74 -26.57
C ALA A 16 -23.32 34.27 -27.05
N TYR A 17 -23.94 33.96 -28.19
CA TYR A 17 -23.82 32.64 -28.82
C TYR A 17 -22.41 32.33 -29.26
N SER A 18 -21.75 33.29 -29.94
CA SER A 18 -20.35 33.14 -30.31
C SER A 18 -19.46 32.92 -29.09
N LYS A 19 -19.82 33.47 -27.93
CA LYS A 19 -19.12 33.22 -26.67
C LYS A 19 -19.29 31.79 -26.16
N ILE A 20 -20.52 31.28 -26.15
CA ILE A 20 -20.80 29.89 -25.75
C ILE A 20 -20.17 28.88 -26.72
N ASP A 21 -20.29 29.11 -28.03
CA ASP A 21 -19.78 28.19 -29.06
C ASP A 21 -18.25 28.05 -29.03
N ASN A 22 -17.56 29.09 -28.59
CA ASN A 22 -16.10 29.07 -28.43
C ASN A 22 -15.65 28.66 -27.03
N LEU A 23 -16.55 28.38 -26.08
CA LEU A 23 -16.20 28.04 -24.70
C LEU A 23 -15.36 26.76 -24.63
N VAL A 24 -14.18 26.84 -24.01
CA VAL A 24 -13.33 25.67 -23.75
C VAL A 24 -13.69 25.06 -22.39
N LYS A 25 -13.77 23.73 -22.33
CA LYS A 25 -14.22 22.98 -21.15
C LYS A 25 -13.06 22.15 -20.61
N ASN A 26 -12.66 22.47 -19.40
CA ASN A 26 -11.53 21.86 -18.71
C ASN A 26 -12.09 21.02 -17.55
N ILE A 27 -12.19 19.71 -17.74
CA ILE A 27 -12.84 18.79 -16.78
C ILE A 27 -11.82 17.85 -16.16
N ALA A 28 -11.84 17.76 -14.83
CA ALA A 28 -10.96 17.00 -13.96
C ALA A 28 -9.49 17.46 -13.97
N TYR A 29 -8.76 17.27 -15.08
CA TYR A 29 -7.35 17.65 -15.22
C TYR A 29 -6.94 17.78 -16.70
N PRO A 30 -5.86 18.51 -17.02
CA PRO A 30 -5.39 18.61 -18.40
C PRO A 30 -4.59 17.38 -18.84
N ASP A 31 -4.88 16.81 -20.01
CA ASP A 31 -4.33 15.50 -20.47
C ASP A 31 -2.80 15.38 -20.34
N TRP A 32 -2.07 16.47 -20.58
CA TRP A 32 -0.60 16.49 -20.55
C TRP A 32 -0.01 16.14 -19.19
N ILE A 33 -0.75 16.34 -18.08
CA ILE A 33 -0.24 16.00 -16.74
C ILE A 33 -0.22 14.48 -16.51
N THR A 34 -0.93 13.70 -17.34
CA THR A 34 -0.90 12.23 -17.31
C THR A 34 0.18 11.64 -18.24
N ASP A 35 0.84 12.48 -19.04
CA ASP A 35 1.98 12.12 -19.87
C ASP A 35 3.28 12.52 -19.17
N ASN A 36 3.99 11.53 -18.63
CA ASN A 36 5.23 11.74 -17.89
C ASN A 36 6.30 12.49 -18.68
N ALA A 37 6.35 12.36 -20.02
CA ALA A 37 7.32 13.07 -20.83
C ALA A 37 6.98 14.57 -20.89
N GLN A 38 5.70 14.90 -21.05
CA GLN A 38 5.22 16.29 -21.05
C GLN A 38 5.30 16.92 -19.65
N LEU A 39 4.90 16.18 -18.60
CA LEU A 39 4.97 16.62 -17.20
C LEU A 39 6.41 16.90 -16.75
N THR A 40 7.35 16.00 -17.10
CA THR A 40 8.78 16.18 -16.82
C THR A 40 9.37 17.36 -17.58
N ASN A 41 9.00 17.51 -18.86
CA ASN A 41 9.46 18.63 -19.67
C ASN A 41 8.93 19.99 -19.17
N TYR A 42 7.69 20.04 -18.67
CA TYR A 42 7.09 21.25 -18.08
C TYR A 42 7.84 21.69 -16.82
N HIS A 43 8.25 20.75 -15.96
CA HIS A 43 8.92 21.05 -14.69
C HIS A 43 10.46 21.01 -14.78
N LYS A 44 11.05 20.92 -15.98
CA LYS A 44 12.51 20.75 -16.13
C LYS A 44 13.33 21.89 -15.51
N GLU A 45 12.77 23.11 -15.44
CA GLU A 45 13.40 24.30 -14.87
C GLU A 45 13.12 24.44 -13.36
N LEU A 46 12.27 23.57 -12.78
CA LEU A 46 12.00 23.51 -11.34
C LEU A 46 13.16 22.75 -10.67
N GLU A 47 14.27 23.46 -10.44
CA GLU A 47 15.54 22.92 -9.89
C GLU A 47 15.47 22.61 -8.37
N LEU A 48 14.41 21.95 -7.90
CA LEU A 48 14.28 21.57 -6.49
C LEU A 48 15.20 20.40 -6.16
N GLN A 49 16.18 20.64 -5.28
CA GLN A 49 17.05 19.58 -4.77
C GLN A 49 16.45 19.04 -3.47
N VAL A 50 15.44 18.19 -3.62
CA VAL A 50 14.80 17.51 -2.49
C VAL A 50 15.88 16.77 -1.69
N ASN A 51 15.93 17.05 -0.38
CA ASN A 51 16.95 16.64 0.59
C ASN A 51 18.24 17.49 0.70
N ARG A 52 18.47 18.48 -0.17
CA ARG A 52 19.56 19.47 -0.02
C ARG A 52 19.06 20.87 0.28
N ASP A 53 17.93 21.23 -0.32
CA ASP A 53 17.32 22.53 -0.10
C ASP A 53 16.54 22.50 1.22
N ASP A 54 16.72 23.51 2.06
CA ASP A 54 15.87 23.70 3.24
C ASP A 54 14.49 24.27 2.85
N TYR A 55 13.57 24.38 3.80
CA TYR A 55 12.21 24.88 3.52
C TYR A 55 12.20 26.25 2.82
N PHE A 56 13.04 27.20 3.25
CA PHE A 56 13.09 28.52 2.63
C PHE A 56 13.67 28.46 1.21
N THR A 57 14.66 27.61 0.98
CA THR A 57 15.28 27.39 -0.33
C THR A 57 14.31 26.69 -1.27
N MET A 58 13.57 25.68 -0.79
CA MET A 58 12.51 25.02 -1.56
C MET A 58 11.38 26.00 -1.90
N VAL A 59 10.88 26.78 -0.94
CA VAL A 59 9.85 27.80 -1.18
C VAL A 59 10.36 28.85 -2.17
N ARG A 60 11.60 29.33 -2.02
CA ARG A 60 12.21 30.28 -2.96
C ARG A 60 12.36 29.70 -4.36
N ASN A 61 12.76 28.43 -4.50
CA ASN A 61 12.91 27.77 -5.80
C ASN A 61 11.55 27.51 -6.46
N VAL A 62 10.51 27.17 -5.69
CA VAL A 62 9.12 27.12 -6.17
C VAL A 62 8.64 28.51 -6.60
N GLU A 63 8.90 29.56 -5.81
CA GLU A 63 8.55 30.94 -6.19
C GLU A 63 9.29 31.39 -7.46
N LEU A 64 10.58 31.10 -7.57
CA LEU A 64 11.39 31.41 -8.76
C LEU A 64 10.90 30.64 -9.99
N PHE A 65 10.49 29.38 -9.84
CA PHE A 65 9.85 28.62 -10.90
C PHE A 65 8.49 29.20 -11.28
N ASN A 66 7.64 29.55 -10.33
CA ASN A 66 6.34 30.19 -10.62
C ASN A 66 6.53 31.56 -11.31
N ILE A 67 7.56 32.32 -10.92
CA ILE A 67 7.97 33.55 -11.63
C ILE A 67 8.47 33.20 -13.03
N HIS A 68 9.32 32.19 -13.20
CA HIS A 68 9.80 31.75 -14.51
C HIS A 68 8.64 31.34 -15.43
N MET A 69 7.74 30.47 -14.97
CA MET A 69 6.58 30.00 -15.72
C MET A 69 5.60 31.12 -16.07
N SER A 70 5.36 32.06 -15.15
CA SER A 70 4.50 33.22 -15.44
C SER A 70 5.11 34.18 -16.47
N TRP A 71 6.44 34.26 -16.57
CA TRP A 71 7.13 35.05 -17.60
C TRP A 71 7.31 34.29 -18.92
N ASP A 72 7.47 32.96 -18.88
CA ASP A 72 7.51 32.09 -20.06
C ASP A 72 6.23 32.20 -20.90
N ALA A 73 5.08 32.47 -20.26
CA ALA A 73 3.83 32.76 -20.95
C ALA A 73 3.94 33.92 -21.96
N LEU A 74 4.89 34.85 -21.79
CA LEU A 74 5.13 35.96 -22.73
C LEU A 74 5.75 35.49 -24.06
N VAL A 75 6.40 34.32 -24.06
CA VAL A 75 7.12 33.76 -25.23
C VAL A 75 6.56 32.41 -25.70
N ALA A 76 5.61 31.83 -24.97
CA ALA A 76 4.97 30.54 -25.25
C ALA A 76 4.00 30.56 -26.46
N GLY A 77 3.70 31.73 -27.02
CA GLY A 77 2.78 31.89 -28.14
C GLY A 77 1.36 32.26 -27.69
N PRO A 78 0.30 31.88 -28.44
CA PRO A 78 -1.09 32.15 -28.05
C PRO A 78 -1.44 31.50 -26.70
N ALA A 79 -2.31 32.14 -25.93
CA ALA A 79 -2.76 31.59 -24.65
C ALA A 79 -3.37 30.19 -24.81
N ASN A 80 -2.93 29.24 -23.98
CA ASN A 80 -3.44 27.88 -23.98
C ASN A 80 -4.79 27.81 -23.23
N ARG A 81 -5.88 27.77 -23.98
CA ARG A 81 -7.24 27.76 -23.43
C ARG A 81 -7.65 26.42 -22.78
N LEU A 82 -6.88 25.35 -23.01
CA LEU A 82 -7.06 24.03 -22.39
C LEU A 82 -6.35 23.88 -21.04
N ASP A 83 -5.66 24.93 -20.59
CA ASP A 83 -5.01 24.92 -19.29
C ASP A 83 -6.02 25.23 -18.17
N PHE A 84 -5.83 24.61 -17.01
CA PHE A 84 -6.77 24.69 -15.90
C PHE A 84 -6.54 25.97 -15.09
N ASN A 85 -5.35 26.58 -15.16
CA ASN A 85 -4.93 27.75 -14.37
C ASN A 85 -5.14 27.59 -12.84
N GLY A 86 -5.16 26.34 -12.39
CA GLY A 86 -5.30 25.94 -11.00
C GLY A 86 -5.15 24.43 -10.87
N PRO A 87 -4.72 23.92 -9.70
CA PRO A 87 -4.52 22.49 -9.51
C PRO A 87 -5.82 21.69 -9.71
N PRO A 88 -5.76 20.50 -10.32
CA PRO A 88 -6.87 19.52 -10.32
C PRO A 88 -7.43 19.18 -8.92
N GLY A 89 -6.61 19.38 -7.89
CA GLY A 89 -6.94 19.16 -6.48
C GLY A 89 -7.72 20.29 -5.79
N THR A 90 -8.11 21.35 -6.53
CA THR A 90 -8.89 22.45 -5.95
C THR A 90 -10.39 22.09 -5.89
N THR A 91 -10.99 22.05 -4.70
CA THR A 91 -12.45 21.93 -4.52
C THR A 91 -13.12 23.28 -4.72
N ASN A 92 -12.98 23.82 -5.93
CA ASN A 92 -13.66 24.99 -6.42
C ASN A 92 -13.82 24.85 -7.94
N ALA A 93 -14.74 25.58 -8.55
CA ALA A 93 -14.78 25.74 -10.00
C ALA A 93 -14.56 27.22 -10.32
N TRP A 94 -14.16 27.50 -11.56
CA TRP A 94 -14.00 28.88 -12.01
C TRP A 94 -14.21 29.01 -13.51
N TYR A 95 -14.70 30.18 -13.89
CA TYR A 95 -14.71 30.66 -15.26
C TYR A 95 -13.64 31.73 -15.45
N GLN A 96 -12.93 31.67 -16.59
CA GLN A 96 -11.88 32.62 -16.94
C GLN A 96 -12.30 33.46 -18.13
N PRO A 97 -12.65 34.75 -17.93
CA PRO A 97 -13.18 35.58 -19.00
C PRO A 97 -12.17 35.85 -20.12
N GLU A 98 -10.89 35.99 -19.78
CA GLU A 98 -9.79 36.24 -20.72
C GLU A 98 -9.40 35.01 -21.57
N LEU A 99 -9.79 33.80 -21.15
CA LEU A 99 -9.59 32.57 -21.92
C LEU A 99 -10.88 32.04 -22.54
N ASN A 100 -12.04 32.59 -22.13
CA ASN A 100 -13.36 32.01 -22.39
C ASN A 100 -13.32 30.49 -22.19
N SER A 101 -12.89 30.08 -20.98
CA SER A 101 -12.80 28.70 -20.53
C SER A 101 -13.50 28.53 -19.19
N ILE A 102 -14.05 27.33 -18.98
CA ILE A 102 -14.69 26.91 -17.74
C ILE A 102 -13.95 25.68 -17.21
N THR A 103 -13.57 25.71 -15.94
CA THR A 103 -12.72 24.69 -15.33
C THR A 103 -13.41 24.05 -14.13
N PHE A 104 -13.55 22.73 -14.17
CA PHE A 104 -14.01 21.89 -13.07
C PHE A 104 -12.89 20.92 -12.70
N PRO A 105 -12.02 21.27 -11.74
CA PRO A 105 -10.99 20.38 -11.24
C PRO A 105 -11.56 19.07 -10.70
N ALA A 106 -10.76 18.01 -10.68
CA ALA A 106 -11.17 16.70 -10.21
C ALA A 106 -11.74 16.74 -8.78
N ALA A 107 -11.19 17.61 -7.93
CA ALA A 107 -11.60 17.76 -6.53
C ALA A 107 -12.92 18.51 -6.29
N ILE A 108 -13.61 19.06 -7.30
CA ILE A 108 -15.00 19.51 -7.13
C ILE A 108 -16.00 18.48 -7.66
N LEU A 109 -15.59 17.56 -8.54
CA LEU A 109 -16.43 16.55 -9.19
C LEU A 109 -16.70 15.31 -8.30
N HIS A 110 -16.97 15.52 -7.00
CA HIS A 110 -17.33 14.47 -6.05
C HIS A 110 -18.35 14.96 -5.01
N GLN A 111 -18.84 14.06 -4.14
CA GLN A 111 -19.79 14.40 -3.08
C GLN A 111 -19.23 15.51 -2.17
N PRO A 112 -20.03 16.50 -1.73
CA PRO A 112 -21.49 16.56 -1.83
C PRO A 112 -22.04 17.20 -3.12
N PHE A 113 -21.18 17.59 -4.07
CA PHE A 113 -21.62 18.33 -5.26
C PHE A 113 -22.06 17.40 -6.41
N TYR A 114 -21.32 16.31 -6.64
CA TYR A 114 -21.58 15.39 -7.75
C TYR A 114 -21.27 13.95 -7.33
N ASP A 115 -22.10 13.01 -7.77
CA ASP A 115 -21.74 11.61 -7.76
C ASP A 115 -22.42 10.92 -8.94
N PRO A 116 -21.69 10.20 -9.82
CA PRO A 116 -22.28 9.61 -11.02
C PRO A 116 -23.41 8.60 -10.75
N THR A 117 -23.56 8.15 -9.50
CA THR A 117 -24.62 7.23 -9.06
C THR A 117 -25.85 7.92 -8.44
N TRP A 118 -25.78 9.22 -8.13
CA TRP A 118 -26.90 9.96 -7.58
C TRP A 118 -27.99 10.20 -8.62
N PRO A 119 -29.28 10.32 -8.20
CA PRO A 119 -30.34 10.69 -9.12
C PRO A 119 -29.93 11.94 -9.91
N THR A 120 -30.21 11.93 -11.21
CA THR A 120 -30.06 13.05 -12.12
C THR A 120 -30.56 14.36 -11.49
N ALA A 121 -31.73 14.37 -10.85
CA ALA A 121 -32.23 15.55 -10.15
C ALA A 121 -31.26 16.10 -9.09
N VAL A 122 -30.62 15.22 -8.30
CA VAL A 122 -29.66 15.60 -7.26
C VAL A 122 -28.35 16.07 -7.90
N ASN A 123 -27.81 15.34 -8.89
CA ASN A 123 -26.59 15.78 -9.58
C ASN A 123 -26.74 17.13 -10.28
N PHE A 124 -27.87 17.38 -10.93
CA PHE A 124 -28.13 18.66 -11.56
C PHE A 124 -28.46 19.76 -10.55
N GLY A 125 -29.06 19.42 -9.41
CA GLY A 125 -29.31 20.34 -8.30
C GLY A 125 -28.03 20.76 -7.56
N GLY A 126 -27.04 19.85 -7.45
CA GLY A 126 -25.72 20.13 -6.91
C GLY A 126 -24.76 20.68 -7.97
N MET A 127 -23.96 19.81 -8.58
CA MET A 127 -22.94 20.17 -9.56
C MET A 127 -23.50 20.78 -10.84
N GLY A 128 -24.71 20.42 -11.26
CA GLY A 128 -25.34 21.10 -12.40
C GLY A 128 -25.53 22.59 -12.14
N VAL A 129 -25.88 22.98 -10.90
CA VAL A 129 -25.99 24.39 -10.50
C VAL A 129 -24.61 25.04 -10.41
N VAL A 130 -23.60 24.37 -9.85
CA VAL A 130 -22.21 24.87 -9.89
C VAL A 130 -21.75 25.06 -11.34
N ALA A 131 -22.07 24.14 -12.23
CA ALA A 131 -21.70 24.25 -13.64
C ALA A 131 -22.42 25.38 -14.37
N GLY A 132 -23.70 25.60 -14.04
CA GLY A 132 -24.45 26.74 -14.50
C GLY A 132 -23.93 28.07 -13.94
N HIS A 133 -23.51 28.08 -12.67
CA HIS A 133 -22.96 29.24 -11.96
C HIS A 133 -21.69 29.72 -12.65
N GLU A 134 -20.74 28.81 -12.86
CA GLU A 134 -19.51 29.12 -13.58
C GLU A 134 -19.76 29.54 -15.04
N LEU A 135 -20.72 28.92 -15.72
CA LEU A 135 -21.10 29.36 -17.06
C LEU A 135 -21.66 30.79 -17.06
N THR A 136 -22.33 31.19 -15.98
CA THR A 136 -22.95 32.51 -15.84
C THR A 136 -21.93 33.61 -15.57
N HIS A 137 -20.78 33.31 -14.95
CA HIS A 137 -19.64 34.25 -14.89
C HIS A 137 -19.14 34.69 -16.27
N GLY A 138 -19.44 33.95 -17.34
CA GLY A 138 -19.25 34.42 -18.73
C GLY A 138 -20.08 35.66 -19.10
N PHE A 139 -21.09 35.98 -18.30
CA PHE A 139 -22.13 36.98 -18.54
C PHE A 139 -22.44 37.86 -17.32
N ASP A 140 -21.59 37.86 -16.30
CA ASP A 140 -21.68 38.77 -15.15
C ASP A 140 -20.95 40.10 -15.40
N ASP A 141 -20.80 40.95 -14.38
CA ASP A 141 -20.21 42.28 -14.50
C ASP A 141 -18.77 42.28 -15.01
N GLN A 142 -18.01 41.21 -14.80
CA GLN A 142 -16.65 41.03 -15.32
C GLN A 142 -16.65 40.32 -16.67
N GLY A 143 -17.41 39.23 -16.80
CA GLY A 143 -17.47 38.38 -17.98
C GLY A 143 -17.94 39.11 -19.22
N VAL A 144 -18.95 39.98 -19.12
CA VAL A 144 -19.52 40.70 -20.27
C VAL A 144 -18.54 41.66 -20.96
N GLN A 145 -17.42 41.98 -20.30
CA GLN A 145 -16.40 42.85 -20.88
C GLN A 145 -15.57 42.14 -21.98
N TRP A 146 -15.56 40.81 -21.98
CA TRP A 146 -14.75 39.95 -22.84
C TRP A 146 -15.61 39.18 -23.86
N ASP A 147 -15.19 39.10 -25.12
CA ASP A 147 -15.92 38.34 -26.15
C ASP A 147 -15.59 36.83 -26.15
N GLY A 148 -16.16 36.10 -27.11
CA GLY A 148 -16.01 34.64 -27.23
C GLY A 148 -14.62 34.12 -27.50
N THR A 149 -13.67 35.00 -27.82
CA THR A 149 -12.27 34.63 -28.04
C THR A 149 -11.35 35.07 -26.90
N GLY A 150 -11.92 35.67 -25.84
CA GLY A 150 -11.15 36.20 -24.71
C GLY A 150 -10.58 37.59 -24.96
N ILE A 151 -11.11 38.34 -25.94
CA ILE A 151 -10.66 39.72 -26.21
C ILE A 151 -11.55 40.71 -25.45
N LEU A 152 -10.93 41.64 -24.74
CA LEU A 152 -11.60 42.78 -24.11
C LEU A 152 -12.11 43.74 -25.20
N SER A 153 -13.37 43.61 -25.58
CA SER A 153 -13.95 44.29 -26.76
C SER A 153 -15.27 45.01 -26.49
N GLY A 154 -15.87 44.84 -25.30
CA GLY A 154 -17.13 45.51 -24.94
C GLY A 154 -18.26 45.21 -25.91
N TRP A 155 -18.38 43.95 -26.32
CA TRP A 155 -19.22 43.42 -27.42
C TRP A 155 -20.74 43.65 -27.26
N MET A 156 -21.21 44.03 -26.08
CA MET A 156 -22.60 44.41 -25.87
C MET A 156 -22.89 45.81 -26.42
N ASP A 157 -24.00 45.97 -27.14
CA ASP A 157 -24.49 47.29 -27.51
C ASP A 157 -25.04 48.07 -26.31
N ASP A 158 -25.18 49.39 -26.48
CA ASP A 158 -25.56 50.31 -25.40
C ASP A 158 -26.96 50.01 -24.82
N THR A 159 -27.89 49.51 -25.64
CA THR A 159 -29.24 49.14 -25.16
C THR A 159 -29.18 47.91 -24.26
N SER A 160 -28.42 46.90 -24.69
CA SER A 160 -28.22 45.67 -23.92
C SER A 160 -27.43 45.93 -22.64
N LYS A 161 -26.48 46.88 -22.66
CA LYS A 161 -25.75 47.34 -21.45
C LYS A 161 -26.70 47.94 -20.42
N VAL A 162 -27.64 48.79 -20.83
CA VAL A 162 -28.65 49.36 -19.91
C VAL A 162 -29.53 48.25 -19.32
N GLY A 163 -29.96 47.29 -20.16
CA GLY A 163 -30.71 46.11 -19.71
C GLY A 163 -29.97 45.30 -18.65
N PHE A 164 -28.71 44.99 -18.92
CA PHE A 164 -27.81 44.31 -17.99
C PHE A 164 -27.64 45.10 -16.68
N THR A 165 -27.35 46.40 -16.76
CA THR A 165 -27.20 47.27 -15.57
C THR A 165 -28.46 47.32 -14.71
N ASN A 166 -29.65 47.33 -15.32
CA ASN A 166 -30.90 47.33 -14.56
C ASN A 166 -31.12 46.02 -13.81
N MET A 167 -30.87 44.88 -14.46
CA MET A 167 -30.92 43.56 -13.83
C MET A 167 -29.90 43.47 -12.67
N ALA A 168 -28.65 43.86 -12.91
CA ALA A 168 -27.59 43.83 -11.91
C ALA A 168 -27.92 44.71 -10.70
N ASN A 169 -28.45 45.92 -10.93
CA ASN A 169 -28.88 46.81 -9.85
C ASN A 169 -30.09 46.25 -9.06
N CYS A 170 -30.96 45.46 -9.69
CA CYS A 170 -32.03 44.79 -8.97
C CYS A 170 -31.43 43.82 -7.94
N VAL A 171 -30.52 42.95 -8.38
CA VAL A 171 -29.84 41.97 -7.52
C VAL A 171 -29.06 42.65 -6.39
N VAL A 172 -28.34 43.74 -6.68
CA VAL A 172 -27.64 44.55 -5.66
C VAL A 172 -28.60 45.02 -4.57
N ASN A 173 -29.73 45.61 -4.97
CA ASN A 173 -30.69 46.17 -4.04
C ASN A 173 -31.39 45.09 -3.20
N GLU A 174 -31.65 43.93 -3.79
CA GLU A 174 -32.20 42.77 -3.08
C GLU A 174 -31.25 42.29 -1.99
N TYR A 175 -29.99 42.02 -2.33
CA TYR A 175 -29.02 41.46 -1.39
C TYR A 175 -28.61 42.45 -0.29
N ASN A 176 -28.61 43.77 -0.57
CA ASN A 176 -28.44 44.81 0.45
C ASN A 176 -29.48 44.73 1.60
N GLY A 177 -30.60 44.05 1.38
CA GLY A 177 -31.64 43.82 2.38
C GLY A 177 -31.32 42.70 3.39
N PHE A 178 -30.36 41.82 3.11
CA PHE A 178 -30.03 40.67 3.95
C PHE A 178 -29.03 41.04 5.04
N CYS A 179 -29.41 40.83 6.31
CA CYS A 179 -28.63 41.26 7.47
C CYS A 179 -28.48 40.14 8.51
N PRO A 180 -27.42 39.31 8.40
CA PRO A 180 -27.21 38.18 9.30
C PRO A 180 -26.83 38.60 10.72
N LEU A 181 -26.26 39.80 10.91
CA LEU A 181 -25.83 40.29 12.22
C LEU A 181 -26.83 41.28 12.83
N ASN A 182 -26.75 41.45 14.15
CA ASN A 182 -27.60 42.40 14.85
C ASN A 182 -27.23 43.85 14.48
N LYS A 183 -28.12 44.54 13.77
CA LYS A 183 -27.98 45.96 13.37
C LYS A 183 -27.65 46.90 14.52
N THR A 184 -28.14 46.62 15.73
CA THR A 184 -27.93 47.48 16.90
C THR A 184 -26.49 47.38 17.42
N THR A 185 -25.87 46.22 17.26
CA THR A 185 -24.49 45.95 17.70
C THR A 185 -23.48 46.33 16.62
N TYR A 186 -23.77 46.04 15.35
CA TYR A 186 -22.78 46.11 14.25
C TYR A 186 -23.09 47.18 13.18
N GLY A 187 -24.16 47.97 13.33
CA GLY A 187 -24.46 49.10 12.44
C GLY A 187 -24.74 48.67 10.99
N THR A 188 -24.28 49.44 10.00
CA THR A 188 -24.48 49.14 8.57
C THR A 188 -23.70 47.91 8.10
N ALA A 189 -22.62 47.55 8.79
CA ALA A 189 -21.81 46.36 8.50
C ALA A 189 -22.48 45.04 8.93
N SER A 190 -23.74 45.11 9.37
CA SER A 190 -24.54 43.94 9.70
C SER A 190 -25.26 43.32 8.51
N CYS A 191 -25.19 43.96 7.33
CA CYS A 191 -25.86 43.55 6.11
C CYS A 191 -24.86 43.26 4.98
N ILE A 192 -25.27 42.43 4.02
CA ILE A 192 -24.52 42.15 2.80
C ILE A 192 -24.40 43.43 1.97
N ASP A 193 -23.22 43.72 1.44
CA ASP A 193 -23.06 44.71 0.38
C ASP A 193 -23.30 44.04 -0.97
N GLY A 194 -24.52 44.17 -1.49
CA GLY A 194 -24.91 43.58 -2.76
C GLY A 194 -24.13 44.09 -3.96
N SER A 195 -23.41 45.22 -3.84
CA SER A 195 -22.49 45.72 -4.87
C SER A 195 -21.18 44.94 -4.86
N GLN A 196 -20.69 44.60 -3.66
CA GLN A 196 -19.50 43.77 -3.50
C GLN A 196 -19.76 42.32 -3.95
N THR A 197 -20.95 41.79 -3.68
CA THR A 197 -21.31 40.40 -4.01
C THR A 197 -22.04 40.23 -5.35
N GLN A 198 -22.10 41.29 -6.17
CA GLN A 198 -22.91 41.34 -7.40
C GLN A 198 -22.64 40.18 -8.36
N GLY A 199 -21.37 39.94 -8.72
CA GLY A 199 -21.00 38.90 -9.70
C GLY A 199 -21.43 37.50 -9.27
N GLU A 200 -21.17 37.14 -8.02
CA GLU A 200 -21.57 35.86 -7.41
C GLU A 200 -23.09 35.69 -7.35
N ASN A 201 -23.82 36.74 -6.96
CA ASN A 201 -25.28 36.68 -6.87
C ASN A 201 -25.91 36.52 -8.26
N ILE A 202 -25.36 37.19 -9.29
CA ILE A 202 -25.77 37.01 -10.69
C ILE A 202 -25.48 35.57 -11.12
N ALA A 203 -24.29 35.05 -10.82
CA ALA A 203 -23.89 33.69 -11.17
C ALA A 203 -24.79 32.61 -10.53
N ASP A 204 -25.15 32.74 -9.25
CA ASP A 204 -26.07 31.81 -8.57
C ASP A 204 -27.46 31.79 -9.23
N ASN A 205 -28.01 32.98 -9.54
CA ASN A 205 -29.32 33.12 -10.16
C ASN A 205 -29.34 32.60 -11.61
N GLY A 206 -28.29 32.84 -12.40
CA GLY A 206 -28.20 32.27 -13.75
C GLY A 206 -27.93 30.78 -13.75
N GLY A 207 -27.12 30.31 -12.80
CA GLY A 207 -26.69 28.93 -12.71
C GLY A 207 -27.82 27.97 -12.42
N ILE A 208 -28.70 28.31 -11.47
CA ILE A 208 -29.85 27.46 -11.17
C ILE A 208 -30.84 27.35 -12.35
N HIS A 209 -31.05 28.43 -13.10
CA HIS A 209 -31.91 28.43 -14.29
C HIS A 209 -31.33 27.58 -15.43
N ALA A 210 -30.01 27.64 -15.64
CA ALA A 210 -29.32 26.85 -16.64
C ALA A 210 -29.32 25.35 -16.28
N ALA A 211 -29.01 25.03 -15.04
CA ALA A 211 -28.97 23.68 -14.50
C ALA A 211 -30.34 23.00 -14.55
N TYR A 212 -31.40 23.68 -14.10
CA TYR A 212 -32.76 23.13 -14.11
C TYR A 212 -33.25 22.86 -15.53
N ARG A 213 -32.92 23.74 -16.48
CA ARG A 213 -33.24 23.51 -17.91
C ARG A 213 -32.48 22.32 -18.48
N ALA A 214 -31.21 22.15 -18.13
CA ALA A 214 -30.39 21.02 -18.57
C ALA A 214 -30.87 19.70 -17.97
N TYR A 215 -31.25 19.70 -16.69
CA TYR A 215 -31.92 18.59 -16.00
C TYR A 215 -33.22 18.19 -16.71
N ARG A 216 -34.13 19.13 -16.96
CA ARG A 216 -35.38 18.84 -17.67
C ARG A 216 -35.14 18.24 -19.06
N ASN A 217 -34.13 18.72 -19.78
CA ASN A 217 -33.74 18.15 -21.06
C ASN A 217 -33.15 16.73 -20.92
N PHE A 218 -32.34 16.45 -19.89
CA PHE A 218 -31.82 15.11 -19.60
C PHE A 218 -32.97 14.14 -19.32
N ILE A 219 -33.92 14.52 -18.47
CA ILE A 219 -35.09 13.70 -18.13
C ILE A 219 -35.96 13.44 -19.37
N ASN A 220 -36.12 14.44 -20.25
CA ASN A 220 -36.85 14.28 -21.51
C ASN A 220 -36.17 13.29 -22.50
N LEU A 221 -34.87 13.02 -22.35
CA LEU A 221 -34.10 12.14 -23.25
C LEU A 221 -33.84 10.74 -22.68
N TYR A 222 -33.63 10.63 -21.37
CA TYR A 222 -33.25 9.39 -20.68
C TYR A 222 -34.34 8.85 -19.75
N GLY A 223 -35.45 9.59 -19.60
CA GLY A 223 -36.49 9.30 -18.61
C GLY A 223 -36.13 9.80 -17.21
N PRO A 224 -37.09 9.81 -16.27
CA PRO A 224 -36.83 10.20 -14.89
C PRO A 224 -36.07 9.10 -14.13
N ASP A 225 -35.26 9.49 -13.15
CA ASP A 225 -34.66 8.54 -12.21
C ASP A 225 -35.74 7.79 -11.43
N PRO A 226 -35.47 6.57 -10.95
CA PRO A 226 -36.29 5.91 -9.94
C PRO A 226 -36.46 6.80 -8.69
N GLN A 227 -37.60 6.65 -8.01
CA GLN A 227 -37.79 7.31 -6.71
C GLN A 227 -36.73 6.82 -5.71
N LEU A 228 -36.30 7.73 -4.83
CA LEU A 228 -35.35 7.40 -3.77
C LEU A 228 -35.92 6.26 -2.90
N PRO A 229 -35.13 5.23 -2.59
CA PRO A 229 -35.59 4.06 -1.83
C PRO A 229 -35.67 4.36 -0.32
N ASP A 230 -36.48 5.34 0.06
CA ASP A 230 -36.68 5.81 1.43
C ASP A 230 -38.14 6.17 1.67
N ASP A 231 -38.66 5.90 2.88
CA ASP A 231 -40.07 6.05 3.21
C ASP A 231 -40.59 7.49 3.05
N LEU A 232 -39.74 8.49 3.31
CA LEU A 232 -40.04 9.92 3.24
C LEU A 232 -39.57 10.53 1.92
N LEU A 233 -38.34 10.23 1.48
CA LEU A 233 -37.73 10.84 0.31
C LEU A 233 -38.36 10.36 -1.00
N GLN A 234 -39.01 9.19 -1.01
CA GLN A 234 -39.82 8.73 -2.14
C GLN A 234 -41.04 9.63 -2.44
N GLU A 235 -41.51 10.40 -1.45
CA GLU A 235 -42.67 11.29 -1.62
C GLU A 235 -42.31 12.58 -2.37
N PHE A 236 -41.02 12.92 -2.46
CA PHE A 236 -40.56 14.10 -3.19
C PHE A 236 -40.48 13.82 -4.69
N THR A 237 -40.97 14.77 -5.47
CA THR A 237 -40.78 14.77 -6.92
C THR A 237 -39.31 15.05 -7.27
N SER A 238 -38.86 14.61 -8.43
CA SER A 238 -37.52 14.90 -8.93
C SER A 238 -37.22 16.41 -9.00
N ASP A 239 -38.25 17.26 -9.22
CA ASP A 239 -38.09 18.71 -9.19
C ASP A 239 -37.84 19.23 -7.77
N GLN A 240 -38.51 18.66 -6.77
CA GLN A 240 -38.25 19.00 -5.37
C GLN A 240 -36.88 18.49 -4.92
N LEU A 241 -36.44 17.31 -5.37
CA LEU A 241 -35.10 16.78 -5.10
C LEU A 241 -33.99 17.64 -5.72
N PHE A 242 -34.23 18.21 -6.91
CA PHE A 242 -33.33 19.19 -7.52
C PHE A 242 -33.12 20.40 -6.59
N PHE A 243 -34.21 20.99 -6.09
CA PHE A 243 -34.12 22.16 -5.21
C PHE A 243 -33.57 21.84 -3.82
N LEU A 244 -33.84 20.65 -3.29
CA LEU A 244 -33.25 20.19 -2.03
C LEU A 244 -31.74 19.98 -2.17
N SER A 245 -31.29 19.39 -3.27
CA SER A 245 -29.86 19.23 -3.55
C SER A 245 -29.16 20.58 -3.76
N PHE A 246 -29.79 21.51 -4.46
CA PHE A 246 -29.30 22.89 -4.58
C PHE A 246 -29.11 23.56 -3.22
N ALA A 247 -30.08 23.44 -2.31
CA ALA A 247 -29.95 24.02 -0.98
C ALA A 247 -28.85 23.34 -0.14
N GLN A 248 -28.65 22.02 -0.33
CA GLN A 248 -27.71 21.22 0.45
C GLN A 248 -26.23 21.54 0.16
N VAL A 249 -25.88 21.96 -1.06
CA VAL A 249 -24.49 22.37 -1.38
C VAL A 249 -24.03 23.60 -0.59
N TRP A 250 -24.97 24.34 -0.01
CA TRP A 250 -24.75 25.55 0.78
C TRP A 250 -25.00 25.37 2.29
N CYS A 251 -25.26 24.14 2.74
CA CYS A 251 -25.42 23.86 4.16
C CYS A 251 -24.07 24.05 4.89
N GLN A 252 -24.05 24.97 5.86
CA GLN A 252 -22.88 25.22 6.71
C GLN A 252 -23.29 25.45 8.16
N GLU A 253 -22.36 25.25 9.10
CA GLU A 253 -22.56 25.74 10.46
C GLU A 253 -22.62 27.29 10.46
N PRO A 254 -23.50 27.90 11.25
CA PRO A 254 -23.52 29.35 11.41
C PRO A 254 -22.16 29.84 11.93
N TYR A 255 -21.63 30.89 11.32
CA TYR A 255 -20.41 31.52 11.80
C TYR A 255 -20.64 32.19 13.16
N THR A 256 -19.55 32.38 13.92
CA THR A 256 -19.57 33.32 15.03
C THR A 256 -19.73 34.73 14.47
N ASP A 257 -20.31 35.64 15.26
CA ASP A 257 -20.53 37.02 14.81
C ASP A 257 -19.26 37.69 14.27
N ASP A 258 -18.09 37.42 14.86
CA ASP A 258 -16.81 37.99 14.41
C ASP A 258 -16.38 37.47 13.02
N VAL A 259 -16.67 36.20 12.71
CA VAL A 259 -16.35 35.58 11.41
C VAL A 259 -17.36 36.02 10.36
N GLU A 260 -18.65 36.04 10.71
CA GLU A 260 -19.72 36.56 9.85
C GLU A 260 -19.45 38.03 9.50
N MET A 261 -19.04 38.85 10.48
CA MET A 261 -18.71 40.26 10.25
C MET A 261 -17.51 40.42 9.32
N ARG A 262 -16.51 39.55 9.44
CA ARG A 262 -15.38 39.56 8.51
C ARG A 262 -15.84 39.22 7.10
N GLN A 263 -16.68 38.20 6.92
CA GLN A 263 -17.21 37.82 5.61
C GLN A 263 -17.95 38.99 4.95
N LEU A 264 -18.87 39.63 5.68
CA LEU A 264 -19.65 40.78 5.17
C LEU A 264 -18.80 41.98 4.74
N LEU A 265 -17.59 42.15 5.29
CA LEU A 265 -16.75 43.31 5.02
C LEU A 265 -15.75 43.11 3.87
N VAL A 266 -15.34 41.86 3.57
CA VAL A 266 -14.22 41.63 2.65
C VAL A 266 -14.44 40.49 1.65
N ASP A 267 -15.42 39.61 1.86
CA ASP A 267 -15.66 38.48 0.97
C ASP A 267 -16.60 38.88 -0.17
N PRO A 268 -16.25 38.61 -1.44
CA PRO A 268 -17.16 38.82 -2.56
C PRO A 268 -18.33 37.83 -2.61
N HIS A 269 -18.33 36.78 -1.77
CA HIS A 269 -19.43 35.83 -1.70
C HIS A 269 -20.42 36.19 -0.60
N SER A 270 -21.71 36.20 -0.95
CA SER A 270 -22.79 36.24 0.03
C SER A 270 -22.70 35.02 0.97
N PRO A 271 -23.03 35.15 2.28
CA PRO A 271 -23.08 34.01 3.19
C PRO A 271 -24.04 32.92 2.67
N SER A 272 -23.69 31.66 2.87
CA SER A 272 -24.32 30.51 2.17
C SER A 272 -25.84 30.44 2.30
N GLN A 273 -26.41 30.84 3.45
CA GLN A 273 -27.88 30.90 3.61
C GLN A 273 -28.55 31.85 2.60
N TYR A 274 -27.90 32.95 2.24
CA TYR A 274 -28.43 33.95 1.31
C TYR A 274 -28.11 33.63 -0.16
N ARG A 275 -27.10 32.79 -0.41
CA ARG A 275 -26.88 32.18 -1.73
C ARG A 275 -28.02 31.23 -2.10
N VAL A 276 -28.58 30.50 -1.12
CA VAL A 276 -29.80 29.71 -1.32
C VAL A 276 -31.03 30.61 -1.41
N TRP A 277 -31.23 31.45 -0.38
CA TRP A 277 -32.47 32.20 -0.21
C TRP A 277 -32.70 33.21 -1.35
N GLY A 278 -31.71 34.07 -1.67
CA GLY A 278 -31.85 35.04 -2.75
C GLY A 278 -32.09 34.38 -4.10
N THR A 279 -31.44 33.25 -4.36
CA THR A 279 -31.55 32.52 -5.62
C THR A 279 -32.93 31.88 -5.85
N ILE A 280 -33.51 31.22 -4.83
CA ILE A 280 -34.84 30.60 -4.99
C ILE A 280 -35.99 31.61 -5.01
N GLN A 281 -35.81 32.80 -4.42
CA GLN A 281 -36.80 33.88 -4.50
C GLN A 281 -37.02 34.39 -5.93
N ASN A 282 -35.97 34.33 -6.77
CA ASN A 282 -35.98 34.78 -8.15
C ASN A 282 -36.35 33.69 -9.16
N PHE A 283 -36.61 32.45 -8.71
CA PHE A 283 -36.86 31.31 -9.60
C PHE A 283 -38.23 30.66 -9.39
N ALA A 284 -39.19 31.03 -10.24
CA ALA A 284 -40.59 30.57 -10.16
C ALA A 284 -40.76 29.03 -10.12
N ALA A 285 -39.84 28.26 -10.72
CA ALA A 285 -39.90 26.80 -10.71
C ALA A 285 -39.84 26.21 -9.29
N PHE A 286 -39.20 26.90 -8.34
CA PHE A 286 -39.22 26.50 -6.92
C PHE A 286 -40.64 26.65 -6.33
N LYS A 287 -41.27 27.80 -6.55
CA LYS A 287 -42.66 28.07 -6.16
C LYS A 287 -43.61 27.03 -6.76
N ASP A 288 -43.39 26.65 -8.02
CA ASP A 288 -44.19 25.65 -8.72
C ASP A 288 -43.96 24.23 -8.17
N ALA A 289 -42.69 23.83 -7.94
CA ALA A 289 -42.33 22.50 -7.44
C ALA A 289 -42.85 22.23 -6.01
N PHE A 290 -42.94 23.25 -5.16
CA PHE A 290 -43.42 23.13 -3.78
C PHE A 290 -44.81 23.72 -3.54
N HIS A 291 -45.45 24.27 -4.57
CA HIS A 291 -46.75 24.95 -4.47
C HIS A 291 -46.80 26.02 -3.36
N CYS A 292 -45.73 26.82 -3.23
CA CYS A 292 -45.61 27.77 -2.14
C CYS A 292 -46.60 28.95 -2.30
N PRO A 293 -47.32 29.35 -1.22
CA PRO A 293 -48.00 30.64 -1.21
C PRO A 293 -46.97 31.78 -1.22
N THR A 294 -47.41 32.99 -1.59
CA THR A 294 -46.56 34.18 -1.52
C THR A 294 -45.93 34.30 -0.14
N SER A 295 -44.61 34.28 -0.08
CA SER A 295 -43.84 34.23 1.16
C SER A 295 -42.51 34.92 0.97
N ALA A 296 -41.73 35.01 2.05
CA ALA A 296 -40.37 35.51 1.94
C ALA A 296 -39.46 34.60 1.10
N TYR A 297 -39.76 33.33 0.87
CA TYR A 297 -38.96 32.45 -0.01
C TYR A 297 -39.51 32.36 -1.44
N ALA A 298 -40.70 32.89 -1.68
CA ALA A 298 -41.35 32.95 -2.99
C ALA A 298 -42.19 34.24 -3.09
N PRO A 299 -41.56 35.42 -3.09
CA PRO A 299 -42.27 36.69 -3.13
C PRO A 299 -42.89 36.91 -4.52
N ASP A 300 -43.96 37.70 -4.60
CA ASP A 300 -44.57 38.04 -5.89
C ASP A 300 -43.76 39.11 -6.65
N ASN A 301 -42.95 39.88 -5.93
CA ASN A 301 -41.98 40.81 -6.51
C ASN A 301 -40.57 40.29 -6.23
N HIS A 302 -39.82 40.00 -7.28
CA HIS A 302 -38.46 39.49 -7.24
C HIS A 302 -37.67 40.02 -8.44
N CYS A 303 -36.35 39.84 -8.46
CA CYS A 303 -35.53 40.22 -9.59
C CYS A 303 -35.69 39.21 -10.74
N ASP A 304 -36.35 39.63 -11.82
CA ASP A 304 -36.63 38.78 -12.99
C ASP A 304 -35.34 38.50 -13.78
N TYR A 305 -34.76 37.31 -13.57
CA TYR A 305 -33.54 36.86 -14.23
C TYR A 305 -33.78 36.32 -15.66
N THR A 306 -35.00 35.89 -15.98
CA THR A 306 -35.46 35.46 -17.32
C THR A 306 -36.95 35.75 -17.48
N THR A 307 -37.43 36.09 -18.70
CA THR A 307 -38.88 36.31 -18.89
C THR A 307 -39.66 34.99 -18.68
N ALA A 308 -40.62 35.04 -17.75
CA ALA A 308 -41.49 33.92 -17.36
C ALA A 308 -42.25 33.32 -18.55
N LEU A 309 -41.77 32.19 -19.08
CA LEU A 309 -42.52 31.34 -20.01
C LEU A 309 -41.96 29.91 -19.96
N PHE A 310 -42.38 29.13 -18.97
CA PHE A 310 -42.38 27.67 -19.05
C PHE A 310 -43.80 27.15 -18.87
N ILE A 311 -44.46 26.89 -20.01
CA ILE A 311 -45.66 26.07 -20.11
C ILE A 311 -45.25 24.72 -20.72
N ALA A 312 -45.64 23.66 -20.00
CA ALA A 312 -45.75 22.22 -20.28
C ALA A 312 -45.54 21.67 -21.71
N TYR A 313 -44.92 20.48 -21.81
CA TYR A 313 -45.30 19.25 -22.56
C TYR A 313 -44.28 18.14 -22.12
N GLY A 314 -44.57 17.08 -21.34
CA GLY A 314 -45.47 15.92 -21.53
C GLY A 314 -44.69 14.78 -22.23
N GLU A 315 -44.50 13.55 -21.72
CA GLU A 315 -45.43 12.52 -21.19
C GLU A 315 -44.67 11.28 -20.62
N PRO A 316 -45.29 10.18 -20.10
CA PRO A 316 -46.62 9.96 -19.49
C PRO A 316 -46.55 9.29 -18.09
N VAL A 317 -47.62 9.43 -17.31
CA VAL A 317 -47.91 8.59 -16.14
C VAL A 317 -48.49 7.26 -16.60
N VAL A 318 -47.77 6.13 -16.41
CA VAL A 318 -48.35 4.77 -16.49
C VAL A 318 -47.79 3.88 -15.36
N LYS A 319 -48.67 3.45 -14.46
CA LYS A 319 -48.42 2.44 -13.43
C LYS A 319 -48.19 1.04 -14.03
N ASN A 320 -47.16 0.34 -13.56
CA ASN A 320 -47.28 -1.05 -13.11
C ASN A 320 -46.52 -1.18 -11.77
N GLU A 321 -46.79 -2.22 -10.97
CA GLU A 321 -46.38 -2.21 -9.56
C GLU A 321 -44.87 -2.28 -9.28
N LEU A 322 -43.94 -2.60 -10.21
CA LEU A 322 -42.49 -2.65 -9.86
C LEU A 322 -41.45 -2.44 -11.01
N ASN A 323 -41.77 -1.84 -12.16
CA ASN A 323 -40.80 -1.76 -13.28
C ASN A 323 -39.67 -0.71 -13.11
N ILE A 324 -38.65 -1.07 -12.32
CA ILE A 324 -37.35 -0.41 -12.13
C ILE A 324 -36.28 -1.20 -12.92
N GLU A 325 -35.23 -0.56 -13.44
CA GLU A 325 -34.03 -1.29 -13.90
C GLU A 325 -33.25 -1.85 -12.70
N THR A 326 -33.01 -3.16 -12.73
CA THR A 326 -32.15 -3.87 -11.78
C THR A 326 -30.68 -3.51 -12.02
N ASN A 327 -29.85 -3.56 -10.97
CA ASN A 327 -28.39 -3.58 -11.12
C ASN A 327 -28.04 -4.50 -12.28
N LYS A 328 -27.32 -3.98 -13.30
CA LYS A 328 -26.97 -4.78 -14.47
C LYS A 328 -26.21 -6.00 -13.99
N GLN A 329 -26.89 -7.14 -13.97
CA GLN A 329 -26.25 -8.43 -13.84
C GLN A 329 -25.25 -8.53 -14.98
N ILE A 330 -24.04 -9.00 -14.67
CA ILE A 330 -23.10 -9.28 -15.74
C ILE A 330 -23.74 -10.33 -16.67
N THR A 331 -23.97 -9.92 -17.91
CA THR A 331 -24.60 -10.76 -18.92
C THR A 331 -23.52 -11.50 -19.71
N THR A 332 -23.89 -12.58 -20.39
CA THR A 332 -22.97 -13.36 -21.24
C THR A 332 -22.45 -12.60 -22.47
N ASN A 333 -22.77 -11.31 -22.60
CA ASN A 333 -22.33 -10.45 -23.69
C ASN A 333 -20.84 -10.08 -23.60
N ASP A 334 -20.27 -10.00 -22.38
CA ASP A 334 -18.82 -9.97 -22.14
C ASP A 334 -18.40 -11.29 -21.49
N MET A 335 -18.14 -12.29 -22.34
CA MET A 335 -17.84 -13.65 -21.89
C MET A 335 -16.58 -13.72 -21.01
N ASN A 336 -15.61 -12.84 -21.22
CA ASN A 336 -14.38 -12.82 -20.42
C ASN A 336 -14.66 -12.29 -19.02
N LYS A 337 -15.31 -11.11 -18.91
CA LYS A 337 -15.68 -10.54 -17.61
C LYS A 337 -16.69 -11.45 -16.87
N TYR A 338 -17.64 -12.07 -17.58
CA TYR A 338 -18.59 -13.03 -17.00
C TYR A 338 -17.89 -14.26 -16.41
N ASN A 339 -16.94 -14.86 -17.15
CA ASN A 339 -16.19 -16.01 -16.66
C ASN A 339 -15.33 -15.65 -15.45
N ALA A 340 -14.69 -14.48 -15.45
CA ALA A 340 -13.92 -14.00 -14.30
C ALA A 340 -14.79 -13.83 -13.05
N TYR A 341 -15.99 -13.27 -13.19
CA TYR A 341 -16.93 -13.09 -12.07
C TYR A 341 -17.46 -14.44 -11.54
N LYS A 342 -17.65 -15.42 -12.43
CA LYS A 342 -18.02 -16.79 -12.03
C LYS A 342 -16.91 -17.46 -11.22
N LEU A 343 -15.64 -17.21 -11.55
CA LEU A 343 -14.50 -17.68 -10.76
C LEU A 343 -14.51 -17.05 -9.35
N ALA A 344 -14.78 -15.75 -9.25
CA ALA A 344 -14.91 -15.07 -7.96
C ALA A 344 -16.02 -15.71 -7.10
N VAL A 345 -17.22 -15.92 -7.66
CA VAL A 345 -18.32 -16.63 -6.97
C VAL A 345 -17.88 -18.00 -6.46
N GLY A 346 -17.23 -18.79 -7.32
CA GLY A 346 -16.78 -20.14 -6.97
C GLY A 346 -15.75 -20.17 -5.84
N TYR A 347 -14.97 -19.10 -5.67
CA TYR A 347 -14.07 -18.92 -4.54
C TYR A 347 -14.85 -18.67 -3.23
N TYR A 348 -15.71 -17.65 -3.19
CA TYR A 348 -16.44 -17.29 -1.96
C TYR A 348 -17.38 -18.39 -1.46
N GLN A 349 -17.98 -19.17 -2.37
CA GLN A 349 -18.89 -20.27 -2.02
C GLN A 349 -18.23 -21.36 -1.17
N GLN A 350 -16.91 -21.55 -1.31
CA GLN A 350 -16.19 -22.64 -0.64
C GLN A 350 -15.95 -22.36 0.85
N SER A 351 -15.82 -21.10 1.25
CA SER A 351 -15.44 -20.69 2.61
C SER A 351 -16.60 -20.10 3.41
N LEU A 352 -17.56 -19.42 2.76
CA LEU A 352 -18.63 -18.67 3.43
C LEU A 352 -19.61 -19.56 4.23
N ASN A 353 -19.76 -19.28 5.53
CA ASN A 353 -20.75 -19.85 6.42
C ASN A 353 -21.89 -18.85 6.73
N ALA A 354 -22.86 -18.76 5.81
CA ALA A 354 -23.99 -17.83 5.91
C ALA A 354 -24.98 -18.12 7.07
N SER A 355 -24.77 -19.15 7.89
CA SER A 355 -25.55 -19.41 9.10
C SER A 355 -25.07 -18.62 10.32
N ILE A 356 -23.94 -17.92 10.18
CA ILE A 356 -23.30 -17.12 11.22
C ILE A 356 -23.67 -15.67 10.99
N ASP A 357 -23.85 -14.92 12.08
CA ASP A 357 -24.05 -13.47 12.00
C ASP A 357 -22.68 -12.80 11.86
N PRO A 358 -22.41 -12.04 10.76
CA PRO A 358 -21.13 -11.37 10.54
C PRO A 358 -20.79 -10.36 11.64
N CYS A 359 -21.77 -9.85 12.39
CA CYS A 359 -21.54 -8.92 13.50
C CYS A 359 -21.13 -9.60 14.82
N ASN A 360 -21.26 -10.93 14.90
CA ASN A 360 -20.87 -11.73 16.06
C ASN A 360 -19.54 -12.44 15.85
N ASP A 361 -19.34 -13.05 14.67
CA ASP A 361 -18.08 -13.72 14.30
C ASP A 361 -17.84 -13.63 12.79
N PHE A 362 -17.21 -12.53 12.36
CA PHE A 362 -16.95 -12.29 10.94
C PHE A 362 -15.95 -13.28 10.34
N PHE A 363 -14.95 -13.73 11.12
CA PHE A 363 -14.01 -14.73 10.64
C PHE A 363 -14.71 -16.06 10.37
N GLU A 364 -15.54 -16.54 11.31
CA GLU A 364 -16.33 -17.76 11.11
C GLU A 364 -17.40 -17.60 10.01
N TYR A 365 -17.98 -16.40 9.86
CA TYR A 365 -18.86 -16.09 8.73
C TYR A 365 -18.15 -16.21 7.38
N ALA A 366 -16.97 -15.62 7.24
CA ALA A 366 -16.20 -15.58 6.00
C ALA A 366 -15.50 -16.92 5.68
N CYS A 367 -15.07 -17.66 6.72
CA CYS A 367 -14.16 -18.80 6.63
C CYS A 367 -14.69 -20.12 7.20
N GLY A 368 -15.86 -20.17 7.83
CA GLY A 368 -16.32 -21.33 8.61
C GLY A 368 -16.49 -22.64 7.84
N LYS A 369 -16.53 -22.60 6.50
CA LYS A 369 -16.51 -23.81 5.65
C LYS A 369 -15.14 -24.15 5.08
N TYR A 370 -14.13 -23.32 5.30
CA TYR A 370 -12.79 -23.49 4.76
C TYR A 370 -11.97 -24.51 5.58
N ASP A 371 -11.43 -25.53 4.91
CA ASP A 371 -10.73 -26.64 5.56
C ASP A 371 -9.28 -26.85 5.08
N LYS A 372 -8.74 -25.88 4.32
CA LYS A 372 -7.40 -25.93 3.71
C LYS A 372 -6.40 -25.02 4.46
N LEU A 373 -5.12 -25.08 4.08
CA LEU A 373 -4.11 -24.13 4.56
C LEU A 373 -4.42 -22.71 4.05
N VAL A 374 -3.83 -21.70 4.69
CA VAL A 374 -3.97 -20.29 4.26
C VAL A 374 -3.58 -20.12 2.79
N SER A 375 -4.24 -19.18 2.12
CA SER A 375 -4.20 -18.96 0.67
C SER A 375 -2.78 -18.86 0.07
N PHE A 376 -1.83 -18.24 0.79
CA PHE A 376 -0.42 -18.13 0.39
C PHE A 376 0.23 -19.50 0.12
N HIS A 377 0.11 -20.44 1.05
CA HIS A 377 0.75 -21.76 0.94
C HIS A 377 0.14 -22.63 -0.15
N TYR A 378 -1.16 -22.51 -0.38
CA TYR A 378 -1.84 -23.24 -1.45
C TYR A 378 -1.41 -22.73 -2.84
N ALA A 379 -1.32 -21.41 -3.00
CA ALA A 379 -0.89 -20.80 -4.26
C ALA A 379 0.61 -21.07 -4.54
N ASP A 380 1.47 -21.05 -3.51
CA ASP A 380 2.87 -21.47 -3.63
C ASP A 380 2.98 -22.91 -4.15
N ALA A 381 2.24 -23.86 -3.54
CA ALA A 381 2.23 -25.26 -3.98
C ALA A 381 1.80 -25.42 -5.45
N ASN A 382 0.78 -24.68 -5.88
CA ASN A 382 0.35 -24.67 -7.29
C ASN A 382 1.41 -24.07 -8.22
N ASN A 383 2.06 -22.98 -7.83
CA ASN A 383 3.14 -22.36 -8.59
C ASN A 383 4.31 -23.35 -8.76
N TYR A 384 4.69 -24.08 -7.72
CA TYR A 384 5.72 -25.11 -7.79
C TYR A 384 5.35 -26.28 -8.69
N VAL A 385 4.08 -26.71 -8.72
CA VAL A 385 3.60 -27.73 -9.67
C VAL A 385 3.66 -27.23 -11.12
N ILE A 386 3.28 -25.99 -11.38
CA ILE A 386 3.37 -25.37 -12.71
C ILE A 386 4.83 -25.32 -13.18
N MET A 387 5.75 -24.89 -12.30
CA MET A 387 7.17 -24.83 -12.59
C MET A 387 7.78 -26.22 -12.77
N ALA A 388 7.44 -27.19 -11.93
CA ALA A 388 7.87 -28.59 -12.07
C ALA A 388 7.41 -29.20 -13.40
N THR A 389 6.20 -28.86 -13.87
CA THR A 389 5.65 -29.34 -15.15
C THR A 389 6.44 -28.81 -16.35
N GLN A 390 6.92 -27.56 -16.29
CA GLN A 390 7.82 -26.97 -17.29
C GLN A 390 9.25 -27.56 -17.21
N LEU A 391 9.75 -27.85 -16.00
CA LEU A 391 11.07 -28.44 -15.76
C LEU A 391 11.17 -29.93 -16.16
N ASN A 392 10.03 -30.62 -16.37
CA ASN A 392 9.94 -32.03 -16.80
C ASN A 392 10.16 -32.25 -18.31
N SER A 393 10.68 -31.25 -19.05
CA SER A 393 11.22 -31.46 -20.38
C SER A 393 12.30 -32.57 -20.35
N PRO A 394 12.30 -33.55 -21.28
CA PRO A 394 13.15 -34.76 -21.23
C PRO A 394 14.68 -34.56 -21.17
N ALA A 395 15.17 -33.32 -21.11
CA ALA A 395 16.59 -32.97 -21.20
C ALA A 395 17.35 -32.89 -19.87
N TYR A 396 16.69 -33.01 -18.70
CA TYR A 396 17.27 -32.44 -17.46
C TYR A 396 17.38 -33.33 -16.20
N GLN A 397 17.23 -34.66 -16.27
CA GLN A 397 16.99 -35.50 -15.07
C GLN A 397 18.03 -36.59 -14.67
N SER A 398 19.31 -36.27 -14.50
CA SER A 398 20.21 -37.16 -13.73
C SER A 398 21.45 -36.36 -13.30
N THR A 399 21.96 -36.28 -12.06
CA THR A 399 22.12 -37.27 -10.96
C THR A 399 22.88 -36.55 -9.82
N ILE A 400 22.91 -37.03 -8.56
CA ILE A 400 23.42 -36.32 -7.32
C ILE A 400 24.48 -37.12 -6.54
N LYS A 401 25.54 -36.50 -5.95
CA LYS A 401 26.28 -36.86 -4.67
C LYS A 401 27.56 -36.02 -4.29
N VAL A 402 27.91 -35.99 -3.00
CA VAL A 402 28.72 -34.95 -2.25
C VAL A 402 29.98 -35.49 -1.54
N THR A 403 31.07 -34.70 -1.32
CA THR A 403 31.81 -34.54 0.00
C THR A 403 33.11 -33.66 -0.02
N LEU A 404 33.30 -32.69 0.92
CA LEU A 404 34.62 -32.01 1.16
C LEU A 404 34.95 -31.35 2.54
N LEU A 405 34.10 -31.35 3.58
CA LEU A 405 34.36 -30.55 4.82
C LEU A 405 35.55 -31.04 5.70
N ALA A 406 35.88 -32.32 5.77
CA ALA A 406 36.82 -32.83 6.79
C ALA A 406 38.27 -32.32 6.69
N GLN A 407 38.71 -31.81 5.53
CA GLN A 407 40.10 -31.34 5.37
C GLN A 407 40.41 -30.04 6.11
N TYR A 408 39.42 -29.18 6.38
CA TYR A 408 39.66 -27.86 6.99
C TYR A 408 39.82 -27.90 8.52
N LEU A 409 39.34 -28.94 9.20
CA LEU A 409 39.29 -29.00 10.66
C LEU A 409 40.48 -29.73 11.33
N GLY A 410 41.51 -30.11 10.56
CA GLY A 410 42.82 -30.52 11.09
C GLY A 410 42.82 -31.74 12.02
N SER A 411 41.85 -32.65 11.89
CA SER A 411 41.78 -33.89 12.67
C SER A 411 41.35 -35.07 11.80
N ASN A 412 41.88 -36.27 12.09
CA ASN A 412 41.41 -37.54 11.50
C ASN A 412 40.04 -37.91 12.10
N PHE A 413 39.03 -37.09 11.83
CA PHE A 413 37.69 -37.23 12.40
C PHE A 413 36.83 -38.08 11.47
N THR A 414 36.29 -39.20 11.97
CA THR A 414 35.26 -39.95 11.27
C THR A 414 33.96 -39.17 11.30
N TYR A 415 33.34 -39.04 10.12
CA TYR A 415 32.13 -38.29 9.81
C TYR A 415 30.85 -38.67 10.59
N SER A 416 30.94 -39.52 11.63
CA SER A 416 29.80 -40.04 12.41
C SER A 416 29.73 -39.56 13.87
N PHE A 417 30.47 -38.51 14.22
CA PHE A 417 30.97 -38.25 15.58
C PHE A 417 31.99 -39.30 16.03
N GLY A 418 33.13 -38.85 16.57
CA GLY A 418 34.07 -39.76 17.23
C GLY A 418 35.47 -39.20 17.38
N GLY A 419 35.68 -38.34 18.37
CA GLY A 419 37.00 -38.00 18.88
C GLY A 419 36.91 -36.94 19.96
N ASN A 420 37.54 -37.17 21.12
CA ASN A 420 37.80 -36.07 22.05
C ASN A 420 38.67 -35.05 21.32
N VAL A 421 38.19 -33.82 21.20
CA VAL A 421 38.99 -32.73 20.64
C VAL A 421 39.92 -32.27 21.76
N ALA A 422 41.23 -32.44 21.55
CA ALA A 422 42.25 -32.21 22.58
C ALA A 422 42.35 -30.74 23.05
N SER A 423 41.95 -29.79 22.19
CA SER A 423 41.96 -28.35 22.49
C SER A 423 40.97 -27.61 21.59
N LEU A 424 40.46 -26.46 22.03
CA LEU A 424 39.69 -25.56 21.16
C LEU A 424 40.49 -25.21 19.89
N PRO A 425 39.82 -25.04 18.73
CA PRO A 425 40.45 -24.47 17.55
C PRO A 425 41.11 -23.13 17.88
N ASN A 426 42.35 -22.92 17.43
CA ASN A 426 42.96 -21.59 17.54
C ASN A 426 42.28 -20.59 16.58
N SER A 427 42.57 -19.29 16.73
CA SER A 427 41.91 -18.22 15.98
C SER A 427 42.01 -18.38 14.45
N VAL A 428 43.11 -18.93 13.93
CA VAL A 428 43.31 -19.19 12.48
C VAL A 428 42.52 -20.41 12.03
N GLN A 429 42.54 -21.49 12.81
CA GLN A 429 41.74 -22.70 12.53
C GLN A 429 40.25 -22.36 12.54
N LEU A 430 39.80 -21.59 13.54
CA LEU A 430 38.42 -21.15 13.64
C LEU A 430 38.04 -20.23 12.47
N ALA A 431 38.92 -19.28 12.10
CA ALA A 431 38.69 -18.41 10.95
C ALA A 431 38.48 -19.21 9.66
N ASN A 432 39.34 -20.20 9.37
CA ASN A 432 39.20 -21.07 8.20
C ASN A 432 37.91 -21.91 8.24
N ALA A 433 37.54 -22.45 9.41
CA ALA A 433 36.33 -23.25 9.56
C ALA A 433 35.06 -22.41 9.35
N LEU A 434 34.95 -21.27 10.03
CA LEU A 434 33.79 -20.39 9.92
C LEU A 434 33.66 -19.80 8.51
N SER A 435 34.76 -19.38 7.90
CA SER A 435 34.72 -18.82 6.55
C SER A 435 34.44 -19.86 5.47
N TYR A 436 34.90 -21.10 5.62
CA TYR A 436 34.47 -22.20 4.76
C TYR A 436 32.96 -22.43 4.87
N LEU A 437 32.43 -22.50 6.10
CA LEU A 437 30.99 -22.69 6.31
C LEU A 437 30.20 -21.53 5.69
N SER A 438 30.55 -20.26 5.95
CA SER A 438 29.85 -19.10 5.40
C SER A 438 30.00 -18.97 3.88
N PHE A 439 31.22 -18.90 3.35
CA PHE A 439 31.45 -18.54 1.94
C PHE A 439 31.45 -19.71 0.96
N SER A 440 31.70 -20.94 1.43
CA SER A 440 31.71 -22.13 0.57
C SER A 440 30.46 -22.99 0.74
N GLN A 441 29.77 -22.91 1.89
CA GLN A 441 28.56 -23.72 2.15
C GLN A 441 27.30 -22.88 2.41
N GLY A 442 27.41 -21.56 2.61
CA GLY A 442 26.27 -20.70 2.95
C GLY A 442 25.73 -20.95 4.36
N ILE A 443 26.55 -21.46 5.28
CA ILE A 443 26.13 -21.87 6.64
C ILE A 443 26.81 -20.99 7.66
N ASP A 444 26.04 -20.13 8.29
CA ASP A 444 26.55 -19.26 9.35
C ASP A 444 26.38 -19.92 10.72
N THR A 445 27.31 -19.61 11.62
CA THR A 445 27.39 -20.23 12.96
C THR A 445 27.73 -19.20 14.02
N LEU A 446 29.00 -19.05 14.43
CA LEU A 446 29.37 -18.06 15.47
C LEU A 446 29.40 -16.61 14.97
N VAL A 447 29.57 -16.44 13.67
CA VAL A 447 29.68 -15.15 12.97
C VAL A 447 28.86 -15.27 11.69
N THR A 448 28.07 -14.24 11.39
CA THR A 448 27.19 -14.21 10.23
C THR A 448 27.53 -13.01 9.35
N PRO A 449 28.26 -13.23 8.23
CA PRO A 449 28.60 -12.17 7.31
C PRO A 449 27.50 -12.00 6.26
N PHE A 450 27.17 -10.76 5.90
CA PHE A 450 26.32 -10.49 4.74
C PHE A 450 26.67 -9.14 4.12
N VAL A 451 26.10 -8.87 2.94
CA VAL A 451 26.23 -7.59 2.25
C VAL A 451 24.85 -6.97 2.12
N ASP A 452 24.76 -5.70 2.49
CA ASP A 452 23.55 -4.91 2.41
C ASP A 452 23.89 -3.47 1.99
N THR A 453 22.89 -2.63 1.77
CA THR A 453 23.10 -1.23 1.39
C THR A 453 23.94 -0.54 2.45
N ASN A 454 24.66 0.50 2.05
CA ASN A 454 25.26 1.38 3.02
C ASN A 454 24.13 2.15 3.72
N TRP A 455 23.66 1.65 4.87
CA TRP A 455 22.45 2.16 5.52
C TRP A 455 22.46 3.67 5.75
N LEU A 456 23.60 4.28 6.11
CA LEU A 456 23.66 5.75 6.28
C LEU A 456 23.63 6.53 4.97
N ASP A 457 24.12 5.94 3.89
CA ASP A 457 24.23 6.60 2.60
C ASP A 457 24.18 5.58 1.46
N PRO A 458 22.98 5.15 1.03
CA PRO A 458 22.81 4.17 -0.04
C PRO A 458 23.41 4.61 -1.39
N THR A 459 23.71 5.91 -1.55
CA THR A 459 24.43 6.44 -2.73
C THR A 459 25.89 6.02 -2.79
N LYS A 460 26.43 5.48 -1.69
CA LYS A 460 27.78 4.89 -1.61
C LYS A 460 27.77 3.37 -1.78
N GLY A 461 26.75 2.84 -2.45
CA GLY A 461 26.66 1.41 -2.76
C GLY A 461 26.40 0.58 -1.51
N TYR A 462 27.15 -0.52 -1.41
CA TYR A 462 26.91 -1.57 -0.42
C TYR A 462 28.01 -1.66 0.65
N ARG A 463 27.67 -2.25 1.79
CA ARG A 463 28.57 -2.49 2.92
C ARG A 463 28.46 -3.94 3.39
N MET A 464 29.57 -4.47 3.88
CA MET A 464 29.61 -5.76 4.54
C MET A 464 29.28 -5.60 6.02
N PHE A 465 28.42 -6.48 6.52
CA PHE A 465 27.98 -6.55 7.90
C PHE A 465 28.49 -7.83 8.54
N MET A 466 28.77 -7.75 9.84
CA MET A 466 29.18 -8.85 10.70
C MET A 466 28.20 -8.92 11.86
N ASP A 467 27.28 -9.88 11.80
CA ASP A 467 26.22 -10.04 12.80
C ASP A 467 26.57 -11.13 13.82
N GLN A 468 25.79 -11.16 14.91
CA GLN A 468 25.82 -12.18 15.96
C GLN A 468 25.69 -13.61 15.42
N ASN A 469 25.88 -14.59 16.29
CA ASN A 469 25.78 -15.99 15.90
C ASN A 469 24.40 -16.33 15.29
N THR A 470 24.39 -17.21 14.30
CA THR A 470 23.18 -17.80 13.72
C THR A 470 23.06 -19.25 14.19
N ALA A 471 21.98 -19.55 14.93
CA ALA A 471 21.60 -20.90 15.32
C ALA A 471 20.73 -21.57 14.24
N TYR A 472 20.15 -22.75 14.49
CA TYR A 472 19.41 -23.50 13.45
C TYR A 472 18.05 -22.89 13.23
N MET A 473 17.50 -22.37 14.30
CA MET A 473 16.27 -21.62 14.31
C MET A 473 16.56 -20.17 14.70
N SER A 474 15.55 -19.31 14.57
CA SER A 474 15.63 -17.95 15.12
C SER A 474 15.81 -17.97 16.64
N LYS A 475 16.31 -16.85 17.17
CA LYS A 475 16.54 -16.70 18.61
C LYS A 475 15.26 -16.87 19.42
N THR A 476 14.07 -16.61 18.87
CA THR A 476 12.77 -16.74 19.56
C THR A 476 12.40 -18.17 19.93
N TYR A 477 13.00 -19.18 19.29
CA TYR A 477 12.79 -20.59 19.64
C TYR A 477 13.62 -21.09 20.82
N TYR A 478 14.72 -20.43 21.18
CA TYR A 478 15.66 -20.92 22.21
C TYR A 478 15.37 -20.51 23.68
N PRO A 479 14.53 -19.52 24.03
CA PRO A 479 14.11 -19.31 25.41
C PRO A 479 13.48 -20.60 25.98
N PRO A 480 13.70 -20.93 27.27
CA PRO A 480 13.34 -22.24 27.81
C PRO A 480 11.89 -22.69 27.57
N GLY A 481 10.93 -21.76 27.63
CA GLY A 481 9.51 -22.06 27.39
C GLY A 481 9.21 -22.43 25.93
N ALA A 482 9.73 -21.65 24.98
CA ALA A 482 9.58 -21.90 23.55
C ALA A 482 10.34 -23.15 23.12
N PHE A 483 11.57 -23.32 23.60
CA PHE A 483 12.44 -24.42 23.21
C PHE A 483 11.85 -25.78 23.57
N LYS A 484 11.16 -25.88 24.70
CA LYS A 484 10.50 -27.13 25.13
C LYS A 484 9.51 -27.66 24.09
N THR A 485 8.91 -26.80 23.27
CA THR A 485 7.94 -27.21 22.23
C THR A 485 8.58 -27.88 21.02
N ILE A 486 9.88 -27.66 20.82
CA ILE A 486 10.62 -28.12 19.63
C ILE A 486 11.79 -29.04 19.99
N GLU A 487 12.24 -29.05 21.26
CA GLU A 487 13.48 -29.69 21.71
C GLU A 487 13.55 -31.16 21.30
N ASN A 488 12.53 -31.95 21.65
CA ASN A 488 12.53 -33.38 21.33
C ASN A 488 12.55 -33.63 19.83
N ASN A 489 11.75 -32.87 19.07
CA ASN A 489 11.72 -33.01 17.62
C ASN A 489 13.08 -32.67 17.02
N TYR A 490 13.71 -31.58 17.47
CA TYR A 490 15.04 -31.20 17.01
C TYR A 490 16.10 -32.26 17.34
N ILE A 491 16.08 -32.83 18.55
CA ILE A 491 16.96 -33.92 18.95
C ILE A 491 16.73 -35.15 18.05
N ASP A 492 15.48 -35.52 17.81
CA ASP A 492 15.12 -36.71 17.03
C ASP A 492 15.53 -36.55 15.56
N THR A 493 15.28 -35.38 14.95
CA THR A 493 15.72 -35.05 13.59
C THR A 493 17.24 -35.09 13.47
N ALA A 494 17.97 -34.41 14.36
CA ALA A 494 19.42 -34.39 14.31
C ALA A 494 20.03 -35.78 14.56
N THR A 495 19.43 -36.57 15.46
CA THR A 495 19.82 -37.96 15.69
C THR A 495 19.62 -38.81 14.45
N TYR A 496 18.49 -38.64 13.76
CA TYR A 496 18.19 -39.36 12.53
C TYR A 496 19.17 -39.01 11.41
N VAL A 497 19.34 -37.71 11.11
CA VAL A 497 20.23 -37.21 10.05
C VAL A 497 21.65 -37.72 10.27
N ILE A 498 22.17 -37.57 11.50
CA ILE A 498 23.55 -37.94 11.79
C ILE A 498 23.71 -39.47 11.84
N GLY A 499 22.71 -40.19 12.35
CA GLY A 499 22.70 -41.65 12.35
C GLY A 499 22.68 -42.23 10.93
N ASN A 500 21.91 -41.64 10.02
CA ASN A 500 21.90 -42.07 8.62
C ASN A 500 23.21 -41.73 7.91
N PHE A 501 23.72 -40.52 8.10
CA PHE A 501 25.03 -40.16 7.55
C PHE A 501 26.13 -41.12 8.04
N THR A 502 26.11 -41.47 9.33
CA THR A 502 27.02 -42.47 9.91
C THR A 502 26.95 -43.82 9.19
N LYS A 503 25.74 -44.32 8.93
CA LYS A 503 25.53 -45.58 8.20
C LYS A 503 26.04 -45.51 6.76
N GLU A 504 25.76 -44.41 6.06
CA GLU A 504 26.21 -44.18 4.68
C GLU A 504 27.74 -44.11 4.57
N GLN A 505 28.43 -43.69 5.64
CA GLN A 505 29.90 -43.74 5.73
C GLN A 505 30.44 -45.15 6.05
N GLY A 506 29.58 -46.17 6.17
CA GLY A 506 29.96 -47.54 6.55
C GLY A 506 30.37 -47.68 8.02
N LEU A 507 29.98 -46.73 8.88
CA LEU A 507 30.33 -46.70 10.30
C LEU A 507 29.17 -47.20 11.16
N THR A 508 29.51 -47.74 12.33
CA THR A 508 28.51 -48.19 13.32
C THR A 508 27.92 -46.98 14.05
N VAL A 509 26.60 -46.85 14.04
CA VAL A 509 25.89 -45.82 14.82
C VAL A 509 26.06 -46.09 16.31
N ASP A 510 26.49 -45.08 17.06
CA ASP A 510 26.61 -45.16 18.51
C ASP A 510 25.22 -45.38 19.15
N PRO A 511 25.04 -46.39 20.01
CA PRO A 511 23.78 -46.61 20.72
C PRO A 511 23.31 -45.41 21.56
N ASN A 512 24.24 -44.55 22.02
CA ASN A 512 23.97 -43.35 22.80
C ASN A 512 23.94 -42.07 21.95
N LEU A 513 23.82 -42.18 20.61
CA LEU A 513 23.84 -41.02 19.70
C LEU A 513 22.82 -39.95 20.11
N ARG A 514 21.61 -40.34 20.48
CA ARG A 514 20.54 -39.41 20.86
C ARG A 514 20.93 -38.54 22.06
N ASP A 515 21.56 -39.12 23.08
CA ASP A 515 22.01 -38.38 24.27
C ASP A 515 23.16 -37.41 23.94
N LYS A 516 24.05 -37.81 23.02
CA LYS A 516 25.12 -36.93 22.52
C LYS A 516 24.54 -35.76 21.73
N VAL A 517 23.58 -36.04 20.83
CA VAL A 517 22.87 -35.01 20.05
C VAL A 517 22.11 -34.07 20.96
N LYS A 518 21.41 -34.58 21.97
CA LYS A 518 20.80 -33.77 23.02
C LYS A 518 21.80 -32.80 23.65
N GLY A 519 22.98 -33.29 24.04
CA GLY A 519 24.03 -32.44 24.60
C GLY A 519 24.59 -31.36 23.65
N LEU A 520 24.43 -31.50 22.33
CA LEU A 520 24.77 -30.51 21.32
C LEU A 520 23.63 -29.52 21.04
N VAL A 521 22.39 -30.00 21.04
CA VAL A 521 21.18 -29.17 20.93
C VAL A 521 21.06 -28.23 22.14
N GLU A 522 21.34 -28.73 23.36
CA GLU A 522 21.47 -27.91 24.57
C GLU A 522 22.65 -26.92 24.49
N PHE A 523 23.74 -27.30 23.81
CA PHE A 523 24.89 -26.42 23.60
C PHE A 523 24.57 -25.30 22.60
N GLU A 524 23.85 -25.59 21.52
CA GLU A 524 23.34 -24.55 20.61
C GLU A 524 22.34 -23.62 21.33
N GLN A 525 21.45 -24.17 22.17
CA GLN A 525 20.56 -23.36 23.01
C GLN A 525 21.34 -22.42 23.93
N MET A 526 22.41 -22.91 24.56
CA MET A 526 23.31 -22.07 25.35
C MET A 526 23.94 -20.98 24.49
N ILE A 527 24.46 -21.32 23.30
CA ILE A 527 25.06 -20.33 22.39
C ILE A 527 24.04 -19.25 22.04
N ALA A 528 22.85 -19.64 21.57
CA ALA A 528 21.80 -18.71 21.17
C ALA A 528 21.34 -17.82 22.34
N ASN A 529 21.11 -18.39 23.53
CA ASN A 529 20.69 -17.60 24.69
C ASN A 529 21.79 -16.70 25.27
N THR A 530 23.05 -17.05 25.08
CA THR A 530 24.18 -16.34 25.72
C THR A 530 24.78 -15.27 24.82
N TYR A 531 24.88 -15.53 23.51
CA TYR A 531 25.63 -14.71 22.56
C TYR A 531 24.78 -14.07 21.46
N SER A 532 23.45 -14.13 21.59
CA SER A 532 22.52 -13.44 20.71
C SER A 532 21.67 -12.45 21.51
N THR A 533 21.44 -11.28 20.93
CA THR A 533 20.46 -10.30 21.41
C THR A 533 19.05 -10.71 20.96
N ASP A 534 18.04 -10.45 21.80
CA ASP A 534 16.65 -10.72 21.48
C ASP A 534 16.11 -9.84 20.34
N ASP A 535 15.15 -10.37 19.59
CA ASP A 535 14.63 -9.74 18.37
C ASP A 535 13.96 -8.39 18.67
N GLY A 536 13.28 -8.23 19.81
CA GLY A 536 12.67 -6.97 20.23
C GLY A 536 13.68 -5.84 20.39
N SER A 537 14.81 -6.12 21.06
CA SER A 537 15.93 -5.19 21.19
C SER A 537 16.64 -4.86 19.87
N ARG A 538 16.54 -5.77 18.88
CA ARG A 538 17.18 -5.67 17.56
C ARG A 538 16.37 -4.89 16.52
N ARG A 539 15.11 -4.57 16.81
CA ARG A 539 14.27 -3.64 16.03
C ARG A 539 14.81 -2.20 15.99
N GLN A 540 15.81 -1.86 16.81
CA GLN A 540 16.43 -0.52 16.86
C GLN A 540 17.73 -0.48 16.05
N TYR A 541 17.64 -0.26 14.74
CA TYR A 541 18.74 -0.46 13.78
C TYR A 541 19.98 0.40 14.04
N LYS A 542 19.84 1.56 14.69
CA LYS A 542 20.98 2.42 15.09
C LYS A 542 22.06 1.65 15.85
N ARG A 543 21.66 0.71 16.71
CA ARG A 543 22.62 -0.08 17.50
C ARG A 543 23.50 -0.98 16.65
N SER A 544 23.05 -1.33 15.44
CA SER A 544 23.69 -2.29 14.55
C SER A 544 24.64 -1.64 13.55
N TRP A 545 24.81 -0.32 13.62
CA TRP A 545 25.73 0.44 12.78
C TRP A 545 27.04 0.78 13.53
N ASN A 546 27.99 -0.17 13.59
CA ASN A 546 29.27 0.02 14.26
C ASN A 546 30.43 -0.26 13.29
N LEU A 547 30.89 0.78 12.61
CA LEU A 547 31.94 0.65 11.61
C LEU A 547 33.30 0.38 12.26
N MET A 548 33.95 -0.69 11.82
CA MET A 548 35.27 -1.10 12.28
C MET A 548 36.14 -1.51 11.09
N ARG A 549 37.42 -1.13 11.10
CA ARG A 549 38.39 -1.69 10.15
C ARG A 549 38.70 -3.12 10.54
N ILE A 550 39.17 -3.93 9.60
CA ILE A 550 39.58 -5.32 9.89
C ILE A 550 40.68 -5.39 10.97
N THR A 551 41.54 -4.36 11.07
CA THR A 551 42.51 -4.21 12.16
C THR A 551 41.84 -4.05 13.52
N ASP A 552 40.75 -3.28 13.57
CA ASP A 552 40.05 -2.95 14.80
C ASP A 552 39.27 -4.18 15.28
N LEU A 553 38.66 -4.95 14.36
CA LEU A 553 38.09 -6.26 14.69
C LEU A 553 39.13 -7.20 15.30
N GLN A 554 40.33 -7.24 14.72
CA GLN A 554 41.41 -8.10 15.23
C GLN A 554 41.85 -7.71 16.64
N SER A 555 41.85 -6.42 16.96
CA SER A 555 42.19 -5.91 18.30
C SER A 555 41.05 -6.09 19.31
N ASN A 556 39.80 -5.93 18.88
CA ASN A 556 38.63 -5.95 19.77
C ASN A 556 38.10 -7.38 20.01
N TYR A 557 38.24 -8.28 19.03
CA TYR A 557 37.61 -9.60 19.00
C TYR A 557 38.61 -10.67 18.55
N SER A 558 39.42 -11.17 19.48
CA SER A 558 40.57 -12.04 19.19
C SER A 558 40.22 -13.53 19.02
N PHE A 559 38.96 -13.93 19.19
CA PHE A 559 38.58 -15.35 19.07
C PHE A 559 38.74 -15.91 17.65
N ILE A 560 38.74 -15.05 16.63
CA ILE A 560 39.08 -15.42 15.24
C ILE A 560 40.18 -14.53 14.66
N ASP A 561 40.92 -15.08 13.70
CA ASP A 561 41.83 -14.30 12.86
C ASP A 561 41.05 -13.69 11.69
N TRP A 562 40.64 -12.43 11.83
CA TRP A 562 39.75 -11.77 10.85
C TRP A 562 40.42 -11.57 9.49
N ARG A 563 41.75 -11.44 9.45
CA ARG A 563 42.48 -11.35 8.18
C ARG A 563 42.42 -12.67 7.42
N THR A 564 42.56 -13.80 8.11
CA THR A 564 42.39 -15.13 7.53
C THR A 564 40.95 -15.33 7.07
N TYR A 565 39.97 -14.93 7.88
CA TYR A 565 38.55 -15.00 7.51
C TYR A 565 38.25 -14.24 6.21
N MET A 566 38.76 -13.00 6.08
CA MET A 566 38.54 -12.15 4.90
C MET A 566 39.17 -12.68 3.61
N LYS A 567 40.23 -13.50 3.69
CA LYS A 567 40.85 -14.13 2.50
C LYS A 567 39.95 -15.17 1.82
N GLN A 568 38.88 -15.59 2.49
CA GLN A 568 37.93 -16.59 1.99
C GLN A 568 36.63 -15.95 1.45
N VAL A 569 36.48 -14.62 1.55
CA VAL A 569 35.42 -13.87 0.87
C VAL A 569 35.47 -14.18 -0.65
N PRO A 570 34.34 -14.24 -1.36
CA PRO A 570 34.34 -14.53 -2.80
C PRO A 570 35.33 -13.66 -3.60
N ALA A 571 35.98 -14.27 -4.60
CA ALA A 571 37.03 -13.65 -5.40
C ALA A 571 36.63 -12.30 -6.01
N VAL A 572 35.36 -12.16 -6.42
CA VAL A 572 34.79 -10.92 -6.99
C VAL A 572 34.89 -9.70 -6.07
N ALA A 573 35.00 -9.91 -4.76
CA ALA A 573 35.06 -8.85 -3.76
C ALA A 573 36.43 -8.77 -3.05
N GLN A 574 37.41 -9.60 -3.43
CA GLN A 574 38.71 -9.65 -2.75
C GLN A 574 39.45 -8.31 -2.78
N ASP A 575 39.45 -7.63 -3.93
CA ASP A 575 40.09 -6.31 -4.06
C ASP A 575 39.49 -5.26 -3.12
N VAL A 576 38.19 -5.38 -2.82
CA VAL A 576 37.46 -4.49 -1.91
C VAL A 576 37.80 -4.81 -0.46
N VAL A 577 37.69 -6.09 -0.06
CA VAL A 577 37.83 -6.48 1.36
C VAL A 577 39.29 -6.51 1.84
N GLN A 578 40.26 -6.69 0.94
CA GLN A 578 41.69 -6.64 1.27
C GLN A 578 42.23 -5.21 1.35
N ASN A 579 41.45 -4.21 0.96
CA ASN A 579 41.84 -2.82 1.10
C ASN A 579 42.05 -2.46 2.59
N HIS A 580 43.18 -1.83 2.92
CA HIS A 580 43.52 -1.45 4.30
C HIS A 580 42.51 -0.50 4.97
N ASN A 581 41.74 0.26 4.18
CA ASN A 581 40.68 1.14 4.66
C ASN A 581 39.29 0.51 4.62
N PHE A 582 39.17 -0.76 4.24
CA PHE A 582 37.91 -1.47 4.26
C PHE A 582 37.35 -1.54 5.69
N THR A 583 36.06 -1.22 5.83
CA THR A 583 35.34 -1.29 7.10
C THR A 583 34.11 -2.16 6.94
N VAL A 584 33.76 -2.84 8.02
CA VAL A 584 32.52 -3.61 8.16
C VAL A 584 31.68 -3.00 9.26
N SER A 585 30.36 -3.15 9.19
CA SER A 585 29.49 -2.84 10.34
C SER A 585 29.35 -4.06 11.24
N VAL A 586 29.83 -3.98 12.48
CA VAL A 586 29.60 -5.02 13.49
C VAL A 586 28.26 -4.76 14.15
N MET A 587 27.28 -5.64 13.97
CA MET A 587 25.90 -5.35 14.39
C MET A 587 25.67 -5.48 15.89
N GLU A 588 26.36 -6.41 16.55
CA GLU A 588 26.23 -6.61 17.99
C GLU A 588 27.60 -6.67 18.67
N PRO A 589 28.28 -5.51 18.82
CA PRO A 589 29.63 -5.42 19.41
C PRO A 589 29.74 -6.07 20.79
N GLY A 590 28.68 -5.97 21.60
CA GLY A 590 28.61 -6.55 22.95
C GLY A 590 28.63 -8.08 22.92
N GLN A 591 27.94 -8.70 21.96
CA GLN A 591 27.92 -10.15 21.80
C GLN A 591 29.27 -10.67 21.31
N TYR A 592 29.93 -9.94 20.41
CA TYR A 592 31.29 -10.28 19.96
C TYR A 592 32.32 -10.14 21.08
N ALA A 593 32.22 -9.09 21.90
CA ALA A 593 33.09 -8.90 23.06
C ALA A 593 32.91 -10.05 24.07
N LYS A 594 31.65 -10.45 24.30
CA LYS A 594 31.31 -11.57 25.19
C LYS A 594 31.84 -12.90 24.65
N MET A 595 31.58 -13.22 23.37
CA MET A 595 32.15 -14.41 22.71
C MET A 595 33.67 -14.41 22.78
N SER A 596 34.33 -13.27 22.52
CA SER A 596 35.79 -13.17 22.58
C SER A 596 36.36 -13.43 23.97
N LYS A 597 35.66 -12.98 25.01
CA LYS A 597 36.03 -13.22 26.41
C LYS A 597 35.81 -14.67 26.82
N ASP A 598 34.68 -15.23 26.42
CA ASP A 598 34.20 -16.52 26.92
C ASP A 598 34.69 -17.70 26.06
N TYR A 599 35.25 -17.46 24.86
CA TYR A 599 35.65 -18.50 23.90
C TYR A 599 36.52 -19.61 24.52
N ALA A 600 37.51 -19.23 25.33
CA ALA A 600 38.43 -20.19 25.97
C ALA A 600 37.76 -21.09 27.02
N THR A 601 36.52 -20.77 27.42
CA THR A 601 35.72 -21.53 28.40
C THR A 601 34.75 -22.51 27.75
N LEU A 602 34.58 -22.44 26.42
CA LEU A 602 33.67 -23.33 25.68
C LEU A 602 34.21 -24.77 25.67
N ASP A 603 33.29 -25.73 25.69
CA ASP A 603 33.63 -27.15 25.54
C ASP A 603 34.13 -27.41 24.11
N ALA A 604 35.42 -27.75 23.99
CA ALA A 604 36.08 -27.96 22.70
C ALA A 604 35.42 -29.05 21.86
N THR A 605 34.99 -30.14 22.50
CA THR A 605 34.38 -31.27 21.81
C THR A 605 32.99 -30.91 21.34
N LYS A 606 32.18 -30.26 22.19
CA LYS A 606 30.84 -29.79 21.81
C LYS A 606 30.90 -28.73 20.71
N LEU A 607 31.85 -27.81 20.75
CA LEU A 607 31.97 -26.75 19.74
C LEU A 607 32.29 -27.30 18.34
N VAL A 608 33.27 -28.20 18.23
CA VAL A 608 33.61 -28.80 16.93
C VAL A 608 32.46 -29.67 16.42
N ASN A 609 31.87 -30.49 17.30
CA ASN A 609 30.72 -31.32 16.95
C ASN A 609 29.48 -30.50 16.58
N TYR A 610 29.31 -29.32 17.18
CA TYR A 610 28.29 -28.35 16.81
C TYR A 610 28.47 -27.90 15.35
N PHE A 611 29.67 -27.52 14.92
CA PHE A 611 29.91 -27.16 13.51
C PHE A 611 29.61 -28.29 12.53
N PHE A 612 29.91 -29.54 12.91
CA PHE A 612 29.53 -30.70 12.10
C PHE A 612 28.03 -30.93 12.08
N MET A 613 27.35 -30.83 13.23
CA MET A 613 25.89 -30.92 13.31
C MET A 613 25.24 -29.86 12.40
N ARG A 614 25.73 -28.62 12.45
CA ARG A 614 25.31 -27.51 11.59
C ARG A 614 25.48 -27.82 10.11
N LEU A 615 26.66 -28.31 9.72
CA LEU A 615 26.90 -28.73 8.34
C LEU A 615 25.91 -29.82 7.93
N LEU A 616 25.81 -30.89 8.71
CA LEU A 616 25.02 -32.07 8.34
C LEU A 616 23.53 -31.76 8.25
N LEU A 617 22.99 -30.99 9.18
CA LEU A 617 21.60 -30.56 9.14
C LEU A 617 21.31 -29.67 7.93
N SER A 618 22.17 -28.67 7.68
CA SER A 618 22.00 -27.74 6.54
C SER A 618 22.22 -28.40 5.17
N ASN A 619 22.78 -29.61 5.16
CA ASN A 619 23.03 -30.41 3.96
C ASN A 619 22.30 -31.77 4.03
N ALA A 620 21.28 -31.89 4.87
CA ALA A 620 20.59 -33.17 5.11
C ALA A 620 19.91 -33.70 3.84
N GLN A 621 19.65 -32.82 2.86
CA GLN A 621 19.08 -33.18 1.55
C GLN A 621 19.88 -34.18 0.72
N TYR A 622 21.12 -34.44 1.10
CA TYR A 622 21.95 -35.42 0.42
C TYR A 622 21.86 -36.82 1.03
N LEU A 623 21.12 -36.97 2.13
CA LEU A 623 20.88 -38.27 2.76
C LEU A 623 19.60 -38.90 2.18
N PRO A 624 19.58 -40.23 1.99
CA PRO A 624 18.34 -40.93 1.65
C PRO A 624 17.27 -40.69 2.73
N THR A 625 16.00 -40.54 2.31
CA THR A 625 14.80 -40.48 3.17
C THR A 625 14.84 -39.44 4.30
N TYR A 626 15.39 -38.25 4.04
CA TYR A 626 15.56 -37.20 5.04
C TYR A 626 14.32 -36.30 5.25
N SER A 627 13.44 -36.18 4.25
CA SER A 627 12.35 -35.19 4.22
C SER A 627 11.33 -35.39 5.36
N SER A 628 10.97 -36.65 5.65
CA SER A 628 10.08 -37.00 6.77
C SER A 628 10.66 -36.69 8.14
N SER A 629 11.99 -36.57 8.24
CA SER A 629 12.66 -36.34 9.54
C SER A 629 12.63 -34.88 9.97
N PHE A 630 12.32 -33.94 9.08
CA PHE A 630 12.12 -32.52 9.41
C PHE A 630 10.65 -32.17 9.72
N GLU A 631 9.76 -33.18 9.82
CA GLU A 631 8.36 -32.97 10.15
C GLU A 631 8.22 -32.25 11.51
N GLY A 632 7.61 -31.07 11.51
CA GLY A 632 7.40 -30.28 12.73
C GLY A 632 8.58 -29.41 13.17
N MET A 633 9.72 -29.41 12.47
CA MET A 633 10.78 -28.41 12.70
C MET A 633 10.32 -27.04 12.17
N PRO A 634 10.37 -25.97 12.97
CA PRO A 634 10.08 -24.62 12.49
C PRO A 634 11.15 -24.11 11.53
N GLU A 635 10.75 -23.12 10.75
CA GLU A 635 11.58 -22.50 9.72
C GLU A 635 12.12 -21.14 10.14
N GLU A 636 13.27 -20.82 9.53
CA GLU A 636 13.98 -19.56 9.49
C GLU A 636 14.68 -19.07 10.77
N SER A 637 15.88 -18.54 10.56
CA SER A 637 16.58 -17.68 11.50
C SER A 637 16.16 -16.24 11.26
N PHE A 638 15.78 -15.51 12.31
CA PHE A 638 15.62 -14.06 12.25
C PHE A 638 16.92 -13.42 11.76
N ALA A 639 16.82 -12.58 10.73
CA ALA A 639 17.96 -11.89 10.13
C ALA A 639 17.56 -10.43 9.85
N LEU A 640 18.49 -9.50 10.11
CA LEU A 640 18.32 -8.07 9.82
C LEU A 640 18.93 -7.75 8.44
N GLY A 641 18.28 -6.87 7.68
CA GLY A 641 18.75 -6.39 6.37
C GLY A 641 18.38 -7.29 5.18
N ARG A 642 18.94 -6.99 4.00
CA ARG A 642 18.64 -7.69 2.73
C ARG A 642 19.04 -9.16 2.77
N GLN A 643 18.07 -10.05 2.90
CA GLN A 643 18.26 -11.51 2.77
C GLN A 643 17.52 -12.06 1.55
N ARG A 644 18.17 -12.98 0.84
CA ARG A 644 17.51 -13.83 -0.17
C ARG A 644 16.93 -15.05 0.56
N HIS A 645 15.66 -15.35 0.30
CA HIS A 645 14.98 -16.51 0.87
C HIS A 645 15.76 -17.80 0.60
N ARG A 646 16.03 -18.58 1.64
CA ARG A 646 16.68 -19.89 1.50
C ARG A 646 15.61 -20.92 1.10
N PRO A 647 15.91 -21.83 0.16
CA PRO A 647 14.93 -22.82 -0.27
C PRO A 647 14.41 -23.63 0.90
N ARG A 648 13.09 -23.75 0.98
CA ARG A 648 12.42 -24.75 1.81
C ARG A 648 12.72 -26.14 1.27
N ILE A 649 12.83 -27.09 2.18
CA ILE A 649 12.90 -28.50 1.83
C ILE A 649 11.47 -29.03 1.90
N ALA A 650 10.83 -29.23 0.74
CA ALA A 650 9.52 -29.85 0.68
C ALA A 650 9.49 -31.25 1.32
N LYS A 651 8.33 -31.55 1.89
CA LYS A 651 8.01 -32.76 2.64
C LYS A 651 7.48 -33.83 1.68
N GLY A 652 8.02 -35.04 1.73
CA GLY A 652 7.44 -36.21 1.07
C GLY A 652 8.46 -37.19 0.51
N ASP A 653 8.00 -38.43 0.33
CA ASP A 653 8.78 -39.56 -0.23
C ASP A 653 8.27 -39.98 -1.61
N THR A 654 7.31 -39.26 -2.20
CA THR A 654 6.79 -39.58 -3.54
C THR A 654 7.57 -38.86 -4.66
N LEU A 655 7.47 -39.38 -5.88
CA LEU A 655 8.06 -38.73 -7.06
C LEU A 655 7.49 -37.33 -7.29
N ALA A 656 6.20 -37.12 -7.03
CA ALA A 656 5.55 -35.82 -7.16
C ALA A 656 6.08 -34.80 -6.11
N ASP A 657 6.30 -35.25 -4.88
CA ASP A 657 6.88 -34.41 -3.82
C ASP A 657 8.34 -34.06 -4.17
N THR A 658 9.09 -35.02 -4.71
CA THR A 658 10.47 -34.81 -5.17
C THR A 658 10.53 -33.79 -6.31
N GLN A 659 9.61 -33.87 -7.28
CA GLN A 659 9.53 -32.91 -8.39
C GLN A 659 9.22 -31.48 -7.89
N THR A 660 8.27 -31.37 -6.95
CA THR A 660 7.92 -30.09 -6.30
C THR A 660 9.12 -29.53 -5.54
N SER A 661 9.80 -30.36 -4.74
CA SER A 661 11.02 -29.98 -4.00
C SER A 661 12.11 -29.47 -4.94
N CYS A 662 12.39 -30.18 -6.04
CA CYS A 662 13.39 -29.76 -7.02
C CYS A 662 13.02 -28.43 -7.69
N ALA A 663 11.73 -28.19 -7.96
CA ALA A 663 11.27 -26.91 -8.48
C ALA A 663 11.44 -25.77 -7.46
N GLU A 664 11.06 -25.98 -6.19
CA GLU A 664 11.30 -25.02 -5.09
C GLU A 664 12.78 -24.64 -4.98
N MET A 665 13.65 -25.65 -5.02
CA MET A 665 15.10 -25.46 -4.91
C MET A 665 15.68 -24.74 -6.14
N ALA A 666 15.28 -25.14 -7.35
CA ALA A 666 15.67 -24.46 -8.58
C ALA A 666 15.21 -22.99 -8.58
N ASN A 667 14.00 -22.72 -8.09
CA ASN A 667 13.47 -21.37 -7.95
C ASN A 667 14.26 -20.52 -6.98
N ALA A 668 14.62 -21.03 -5.80
CA ALA A 668 15.39 -20.24 -4.85
C ALA A 668 16.81 -19.93 -5.34
N LEU A 669 17.46 -20.90 -6.01
CA LEU A 669 18.86 -20.78 -6.42
C LEU A 669 19.05 -20.16 -7.82
N MET A 670 18.02 -20.22 -8.67
CA MET A 670 18.01 -19.65 -10.03
C MET A 670 16.75 -18.80 -10.25
N GLN A 671 16.48 -17.91 -9.29
CA GLN A 671 15.24 -17.11 -9.18
C GLN A 671 14.78 -16.40 -10.45
N PHE A 672 15.69 -15.82 -11.21
CA PHE A 672 15.34 -15.00 -12.38
C PHE A 672 15.19 -15.83 -13.66
N ALA A 673 15.97 -16.90 -13.82
CA ALA A 673 15.79 -17.84 -14.92
C ALA A 673 14.45 -18.59 -14.82
N ASN A 674 14.12 -19.12 -13.65
CA ASN A 674 12.81 -19.76 -13.44
C ASN A 674 11.67 -18.75 -13.44
N GLY A 675 11.91 -17.57 -12.87
CA GLY A 675 11.01 -16.43 -12.98
C GLY A 675 10.64 -16.14 -14.44
N ARG A 676 11.62 -16.09 -15.35
CA ARG A 676 11.36 -15.90 -16.78
C ARG A 676 10.45 -16.99 -17.36
N VAL A 677 10.71 -18.26 -17.06
CA VAL A 677 9.87 -19.38 -17.52
C VAL A 677 8.43 -19.23 -16.99
N PHE A 678 8.28 -18.88 -15.72
CA PHE A 678 6.99 -18.66 -15.09
C PHE A 678 6.20 -17.51 -15.73
N ILE A 679 6.86 -16.38 -16.01
CA ILE A 679 6.24 -15.22 -16.66
C ILE A 679 5.83 -15.52 -18.10
N ASP A 680 6.66 -16.20 -18.90
CA ASP A 680 6.31 -16.56 -20.26
C ASP A 680 5.11 -17.54 -20.32
N TYR A 681 4.95 -18.37 -19.27
CA TYR A 681 3.79 -19.25 -19.16
C TYR A 681 2.50 -18.51 -18.81
N LEU A 682 2.54 -17.61 -17.82
CA LEU A 682 1.35 -16.87 -17.37
C LEU A 682 0.95 -15.73 -18.34
N TYR A 683 1.93 -15.06 -18.93
CA TYR A 683 1.77 -13.86 -19.74
C TYR A 683 2.52 -14.03 -21.07
N PRO A 684 1.99 -14.85 -22.00
CA PRO A 684 2.71 -15.30 -23.19
C PRO A 684 2.95 -14.20 -24.23
N ASP A 685 2.27 -13.06 -24.12
CA ASP A 685 2.39 -11.94 -25.06
C ASP A 685 2.55 -10.59 -24.34
N GLU A 686 3.10 -9.59 -25.04
CA GLU A 686 3.37 -8.26 -24.48
C GLU A 686 2.11 -7.53 -24.02
N LYS A 687 0.94 -7.84 -24.60
CA LYS A 687 -0.33 -7.26 -24.17
C LYS A 687 -0.72 -7.78 -22.79
N SER A 688 -0.59 -9.08 -22.54
CA SER A 688 -0.86 -9.71 -21.24
C SER A 688 0.12 -9.24 -20.16
N LYS A 689 1.41 -9.09 -20.50
CA LYS A 689 2.45 -8.53 -19.61
C LYS A 689 2.19 -7.07 -19.25
N LYS A 690 1.81 -6.25 -20.23
CA LYS A 690 1.43 -4.85 -19.99
C LYS A 690 0.16 -4.76 -19.17
N MET A 691 -0.86 -5.57 -19.49
CA MET A 691 -2.13 -5.59 -18.76
C MET A 691 -1.95 -5.90 -17.27
N ILE A 692 -1.19 -6.96 -16.92
CA ILE A 692 -1.00 -7.30 -15.51
C ILE A 692 -0.30 -6.17 -14.75
N ARG A 693 0.72 -5.53 -15.35
CA ARG A 693 1.44 -4.41 -14.74
C ARG A 693 0.59 -3.15 -14.63
N ASP A 694 -0.16 -2.81 -15.66
CA ASP A 694 -1.01 -1.61 -15.67
C ASP A 694 -2.11 -1.73 -14.62
N THR A 695 -2.79 -2.89 -14.56
CA THR A 695 -3.90 -3.14 -13.64
C THR A 695 -3.45 -3.27 -12.19
N ALA A 696 -2.46 -4.12 -11.89
CA ALA A 696 -1.93 -4.25 -10.53
C ALA A 696 -1.20 -2.97 -10.08
N GLY A 697 -0.37 -2.39 -10.94
CA GLY A 697 0.35 -1.15 -10.65
C GLY A 697 -0.57 0.06 -10.48
N GLY A 698 -1.67 0.13 -11.24
CA GLY A 698 -2.71 1.16 -11.06
C GLY A 698 -3.38 1.08 -9.70
N LEU A 699 -3.76 -0.13 -9.28
CA LEU A 699 -4.30 -0.39 -7.95
C LEU A 699 -3.32 0.00 -6.83
N ILE A 700 -2.05 -0.41 -6.94
CA ILE A 700 -1.02 -0.11 -5.93
C ILE A 700 -0.74 1.40 -5.83
N ARG A 701 -0.65 2.10 -6.96
CA ARG A 701 -0.51 3.57 -6.97
C ARG A 701 -1.69 4.26 -6.29
N ASN A 702 -2.90 3.78 -6.52
CA ASN A 702 -4.09 4.34 -5.88
C ASN A 702 -4.06 4.14 -4.35
N VAL A 703 -3.57 2.98 -3.88
CA VAL A 703 -3.36 2.73 -2.44
C VAL A 703 -2.32 3.68 -1.84
N ILE A 704 -1.20 3.93 -2.54
CA ILE A 704 -0.18 4.91 -2.09
C ILE A 704 -0.77 6.31 -1.96
N ASN A 705 -1.49 6.76 -2.99
CA ASN A 705 -2.14 8.08 -2.99
C ASN A 705 -3.18 8.20 -1.86
N SER A 706 -3.90 7.11 -1.59
CA SER A 706 -4.90 7.07 -0.51
C SER A 706 -4.26 7.13 0.88
N PHE A 707 -3.10 6.49 1.07
CA PHE A 707 -2.34 6.58 2.31
C PHE A 707 -1.74 7.98 2.51
N GLN A 708 -1.30 8.65 1.45
CA GLN A 708 -0.88 10.06 1.51
C GLN A 708 -2.00 10.96 2.07
N GLY A 709 -3.23 10.79 1.56
CA GLY A 709 -4.41 11.48 2.11
C GLY A 709 -4.74 11.11 3.56
N MET A 710 -4.38 9.90 4.02
CA MET A 710 -4.46 9.54 5.45
C MET A 710 -3.46 10.37 6.29
N VAL A 711 -2.21 10.49 5.83
CA VAL A 711 -1.15 11.23 6.54
C VAL A 711 -1.52 12.71 6.73
N ASP A 712 -2.16 13.33 5.75
CA ASP A 712 -2.61 14.73 5.85
C ASP A 712 -3.58 14.97 7.01
N GLN A 713 -4.43 13.99 7.30
CA GLN A 713 -5.47 14.10 8.31
C GLN A 713 -4.96 13.90 9.74
N LEU A 714 -3.71 13.45 9.94
CA LEU A 714 -3.18 13.12 11.26
C LEU A 714 -2.97 14.36 12.14
N ASP A 715 -3.67 14.43 13.27
CA ASP A 715 -3.56 15.52 14.25
C ASP A 715 -2.35 15.38 15.18
N TRP A 716 -1.76 14.18 15.24
CA TRP A 716 -0.62 13.84 16.08
C TRP A 716 0.75 13.93 15.38
N MET A 717 0.81 14.43 14.14
CA MET A 717 2.04 14.70 13.40
C MET A 717 2.21 16.19 13.10
N SER A 718 3.44 16.70 13.27
CA SER A 718 3.78 18.05 12.82
C SER A 718 3.78 18.16 11.30
N VAL A 719 3.68 19.39 10.78
CA VAL A 719 3.77 19.67 9.34
C VAL A 719 5.10 19.18 8.75
N ASP A 720 6.21 19.38 9.45
CA ASP A 720 7.53 18.94 8.99
C ASP A 720 7.65 17.41 8.94
N THR A 721 7.08 16.72 9.92
CA THR A 721 7.09 15.25 9.96
C THR A 721 6.14 14.69 8.89
N LYS A 722 4.97 15.30 8.64
CA LYS A 722 4.09 14.94 7.51
C LYS A 722 4.79 15.08 6.16
N ARG A 723 5.50 16.18 5.94
CA ARG A 723 6.28 16.39 4.70
C ARG A 723 7.32 15.28 4.48
N LYS A 724 8.04 14.86 5.51
CA LYS A 724 8.99 13.74 5.42
C LYS A 724 8.31 12.41 5.09
N ALA A 725 7.12 12.16 5.64
CA ALA A 725 6.31 10.99 5.29
C ALA A 725 5.87 11.03 3.81
N TYR A 726 5.50 12.22 3.33
CA TYR A 726 5.22 12.47 1.91
C TYR A 726 6.43 12.22 1.01
N ASP A 727 7.59 12.78 1.34
CA ASP A 727 8.82 12.54 0.59
C ASP A 727 9.15 11.05 0.53
N LYS A 728 8.88 10.31 1.62
CA LYS A 728 9.08 8.87 1.68
C LYS A 728 8.13 8.08 0.78
N THR A 729 6.84 8.38 0.81
CA THR A 729 5.85 7.74 -0.10
C THR A 729 6.12 8.08 -1.57
N MET A 730 6.45 9.33 -1.88
CA MET A 730 6.84 9.77 -3.24
C MET A 730 8.12 9.09 -3.72
N GLY A 731 9.05 8.83 -2.80
CA GLY A 731 10.30 8.17 -3.08
C GLY A 731 10.19 6.66 -3.27
N ILE A 732 9.04 6.03 -3.04
CA ILE A 732 8.91 4.57 -3.00
C ILE A 732 9.08 3.95 -4.39
N ILE A 733 9.95 2.94 -4.51
CA ILE A 733 10.08 2.17 -5.76
C ILE A 733 9.02 1.07 -5.79
N GLN A 734 8.30 0.96 -6.91
CA GLN A 734 7.24 -0.03 -7.10
C GLN A 734 7.70 -1.14 -8.04
N ASN A 735 7.99 -2.32 -7.49
CA ASN A 735 8.41 -3.49 -8.24
C ASN A 735 7.19 -4.39 -8.53
N ILE A 736 6.64 -4.28 -9.74
CA ILE A 736 5.37 -4.94 -10.11
C ILE A 736 5.60 -6.14 -11.04
N ALA A 737 5.06 -7.29 -10.65
CA ALA A 737 5.05 -8.57 -11.34
C ALA A 737 6.43 -9.22 -11.56
N PHE A 738 7.34 -8.58 -12.30
CA PHE A 738 8.66 -9.11 -12.64
C PHE A 738 9.63 -8.00 -13.04
N PRO A 739 10.95 -8.17 -12.90
CA PRO A 739 11.91 -7.16 -13.35
C PRO A 739 12.03 -7.11 -14.89
N ASP A 740 12.25 -5.93 -15.47
CA ASP A 740 12.31 -5.75 -16.93
C ASP A 740 13.47 -6.53 -17.58
N TRP A 741 14.62 -6.55 -16.91
CA TRP A 741 15.84 -7.12 -17.47
C TRP A 741 15.74 -8.62 -17.72
N ILE A 742 14.89 -9.35 -17.00
CA ILE A 742 14.71 -10.80 -17.21
C ILE A 742 13.95 -11.11 -18.51
N MET A 743 13.26 -10.13 -19.10
CA MET A 743 12.64 -10.25 -20.42
C MET A 743 13.67 -10.08 -21.55
N ASN A 744 14.86 -9.58 -21.26
CA ASN A 744 15.96 -9.46 -22.21
C ASN A 744 16.92 -10.64 -22.06
N ASN A 745 16.91 -11.56 -23.04
CA ASN A 745 17.76 -12.76 -23.00
C ASN A 745 19.26 -12.43 -22.88
N THR A 746 19.74 -11.34 -23.47
CA THR A 746 21.16 -10.95 -23.36
C THR A 746 21.52 -10.54 -21.93
N GLN A 747 20.62 -9.83 -21.24
CA GLN A 747 20.84 -9.41 -19.85
C GLN A 747 20.70 -10.60 -18.90
N LEU A 748 19.74 -11.50 -19.17
CA LEU A 748 19.55 -12.72 -18.40
C LEU A 748 20.75 -13.69 -18.52
N ASP A 749 21.24 -13.91 -19.74
CA ASP A 749 22.44 -14.72 -19.98
C ASP A 749 23.68 -14.11 -19.32
N ALA A 750 23.84 -12.78 -19.42
CA ALA A 750 24.94 -12.06 -18.77
C ALA A 750 24.88 -12.17 -17.23
N TYR A 751 23.68 -12.21 -16.63
CA TYR A 751 23.51 -12.42 -15.19
C TYR A 751 24.03 -13.79 -14.74
N TYR A 752 23.82 -14.83 -15.55
CA TYR A 752 24.22 -16.21 -15.26
C TYR A 752 25.56 -16.64 -15.89
N GLN A 753 26.29 -15.74 -16.57
CA GLN A 753 27.50 -16.08 -17.33
C GLN A 753 28.61 -16.77 -16.50
N ASP A 754 28.68 -16.46 -15.20
CA ASP A 754 29.70 -16.98 -14.28
C ASP A 754 29.28 -18.34 -13.65
N LEU A 755 28.07 -18.82 -13.93
CA LEU A 755 27.57 -20.12 -13.49
C LEU A 755 27.83 -21.18 -14.58
N PHE A 756 28.79 -22.07 -14.33
CA PHE A 756 29.10 -23.18 -15.23
C PHE A 756 28.74 -24.53 -14.62
N VAL A 757 27.76 -25.20 -15.23
CA VAL A 757 27.36 -26.57 -14.90
C VAL A 757 27.68 -27.50 -16.08
N ASP A 758 28.60 -28.45 -15.87
CA ASP A 758 28.93 -29.50 -16.83
C ASP A 758 28.03 -30.71 -16.59
N HIS A 759 26.95 -30.83 -17.34
CA HIS A 759 25.96 -31.91 -17.21
C HIS A 759 26.53 -33.34 -17.35
N THR A 760 27.78 -33.49 -17.82
CA THR A 760 28.45 -34.80 -17.93
C THR A 760 29.31 -35.16 -16.72
N LYS A 761 29.64 -34.18 -15.87
CA LYS A 761 30.55 -34.34 -14.73
C LYS A 761 29.97 -33.89 -13.41
N ASP A 762 29.18 -32.83 -13.42
CA ASP A 762 28.53 -32.29 -12.26
C ASP A 762 27.34 -33.15 -11.91
N ASN A 763 27.36 -33.67 -10.70
CA ASN A 763 26.17 -34.20 -10.09
C ASN A 763 25.46 -33.07 -9.31
N TYR A 764 24.25 -33.27 -8.81
CA TYR A 764 23.49 -32.26 -8.07
C TYR A 764 24.19 -31.76 -6.79
N TYR A 765 25.07 -32.59 -6.22
CA TYR A 765 26.21 -32.15 -5.42
C TYR A 765 26.82 -30.83 -5.86
N ASP A 766 27.53 -31.01 -6.96
CA ASP A 766 28.33 -29.99 -7.59
C ASP A 766 27.41 -28.86 -8.05
N MET A 767 26.23 -29.16 -8.59
CA MET A 767 25.25 -28.15 -9.01
C MET A 767 24.78 -27.27 -7.85
N TRP A 768 24.33 -27.87 -6.74
CA TRP A 768 23.86 -27.13 -5.56
C TRP A 768 24.97 -26.27 -4.98
N THR A 769 26.16 -26.85 -4.84
CA THR A 769 27.31 -26.16 -4.28
C THR A 769 27.71 -24.98 -5.17
N LYS A 770 27.77 -25.19 -6.50
CA LYS A 770 28.05 -24.14 -7.47
C LYS A 770 26.99 -23.05 -7.47
N LEU A 771 25.71 -23.40 -7.40
CA LEU A 771 24.60 -22.46 -7.29
C LEU A 771 24.64 -21.66 -5.98
N THR A 772 24.96 -22.31 -4.87
CA THR A 772 25.12 -21.67 -3.56
C THR A 772 26.27 -20.68 -3.60
N VAL A 773 27.45 -21.12 -4.06
CA VAL A 773 28.64 -20.26 -4.22
C VAL A 773 28.39 -19.14 -5.22
N PHE A 774 27.65 -19.40 -6.30
CA PHE A 774 27.25 -18.39 -7.28
C PHE A 774 26.36 -17.32 -6.65
N ASN A 775 25.34 -17.70 -5.86
CA ASN A 775 24.48 -16.74 -5.17
C ASN A 775 25.22 -15.93 -4.10
N ILE A 776 26.13 -16.56 -3.35
CA ILE A 776 27.03 -15.86 -2.43
C ILE A 776 27.91 -14.90 -3.24
N MET A 777 28.52 -15.33 -4.35
CA MET A 777 29.32 -14.48 -5.22
C MET A 777 28.52 -13.26 -5.70
N LEU A 778 27.27 -13.42 -6.14
CA LEU A 778 26.40 -12.33 -6.56
C LEU A 778 26.11 -11.33 -5.44
N GLN A 779 25.84 -11.82 -4.22
CA GLN A 779 25.66 -10.96 -3.04
C GLN A 779 26.94 -10.14 -2.76
N TYR A 780 28.11 -10.77 -2.78
CA TYR A 780 29.37 -10.07 -2.50
C TYR A 780 29.86 -9.18 -3.65
N LYS A 781 29.46 -9.47 -4.90
CA LYS A 781 29.70 -8.62 -6.07
C LYS A 781 29.10 -7.22 -5.87
N GLN A 782 28.01 -7.09 -5.09
CA GLN A 782 27.40 -5.79 -4.77
C GLN A 782 28.37 -4.83 -4.07
N LEU A 783 29.38 -5.33 -3.32
CA LEU A 783 30.42 -4.49 -2.72
C LEU A 783 31.25 -3.70 -3.75
N THR A 784 31.21 -4.10 -5.02
CA THR A 784 31.89 -3.42 -6.13
C THR A 784 31.05 -2.30 -6.76
N PHE A 785 29.75 -2.22 -6.42
CA PHE A 785 28.83 -1.27 -7.04
C PHE A 785 28.96 0.11 -6.38
N ALA A 786 28.98 1.15 -7.21
CA ALA A 786 29.11 2.53 -6.74
C ALA A 786 27.85 3.02 -6.02
N THR A 787 26.67 2.51 -6.40
CA THR A 787 25.36 2.92 -5.88
C THR A 787 24.49 1.69 -5.62
N THR A 788 23.54 1.82 -4.69
CA THR A 788 22.54 0.79 -4.42
C THR A 788 21.51 0.71 -5.55
N ASP A 789 21.12 -0.51 -5.94
CA ASP A 789 19.99 -0.75 -6.83
C ASP A 789 18.69 -0.88 -6.02
N ARG A 790 17.86 0.16 -6.09
CA ARG A 790 16.56 0.23 -5.40
C ARG A 790 15.44 -0.50 -6.15
N THR A 791 15.71 -0.96 -7.38
CA THR A 791 14.77 -1.73 -8.22
C THR A 791 14.97 -3.24 -8.08
N ASP A 792 15.88 -3.67 -7.21
CA ASP A 792 16.12 -5.09 -6.97
C ASP A 792 14.88 -5.72 -6.34
N PHE A 793 14.32 -6.71 -7.04
CA PHE A 793 13.15 -7.45 -6.58
C PHE A 793 13.47 -8.25 -5.31
N LEU A 794 14.72 -8.63 -5.04
CA LEU A 794 15.15 -9.46 -3.89
C LEU A 794 14.59 -10.90 -3.83
N GLY A 795 13.56 -11.22 -4.60
CA GLY A 795 12.97 -12.55 -4.71
C GLY A 795 12.64 -12.93 -6.16
N GLN A 796 12.19 -14.18 -6.36
CA GLN A 796 11.73 -14.62 -7.67
C GLN A 796 10.35 -14.03 -8.02
N PRO A 797 10.06 -13.77 -9.30
CA PRO A 797 8.72 -13.37 -9.76
C PRO A 797 7.59 -14.35 -9.44
N GLY A 798 7.89 -15.64 -9.27
CA GLY A 798 6.90 -16.69 -8.98
C GLY A 798 6.48 -16.82 -7.51
N THR A 799 7.08 -16.05 -6.60
CA THR A 799 6.77 -16.11 -5.16
C THR A 799 5.35 -15.62 -4.89
N VAL A 800 4.57 -16.36 -4.09
CA VAL A 800 3.30 -15.87 -3.54
C VAL A 800 3.56 -15.19 -2.21
N ASN A 801 4.04 -13.97 -2.28
CA ASN A 801 4.20 -13.08 -1.14
C ASN A 801 4.31 -11.64 -1.64
N ALA A 802 4.33 -10.66 -0.74
CA ALA A 802 4.77 -9.31 -1.02
C ALA A 802 5.78 -8.89 0.05
N TRP A 803 6.52 -7.81 -0.21
CA TRP A 803 7.43 -7.26 0.80
C TRP A 803 7.72 -5.78 0.57
N TYR A 804 7.87 -5.06 1.68
CA TYR A 804 8.56 -3.79 1.77
C TYR A 804 10.00 -3.97 2.23
N GLN A 805 10.92 -3.18 1.65
CA GLN A 805 12.35 -3.25 1.96
C GLN A 805 12.81 -1.86 2.41
N PRO A 806 12.98 -1.64 3.73
CA PRO A 806 13.23 -0.32 4.28
C PRO A 806 14.48 0.37 3.71
N GLU A 807 15.56 -0.39 3.55
CA GLU A 807 16.85 0.09 3.05
C GLU A 807 16.89 0.40 1.55
N LEU A 808 15.85 -0.01 0.81
CA LEU A 808 15.63 0.37 -0.59
C LEU A 808 14.49 1.40 -0.73
N ASN A 809 13.69 1.60 0.32
CA ASN A 809 12.38 2.24 0.25
C ASN A 809 11.61 1.76 -1.01
N SER A 810 11.38 0.45 -1.08
CA SER A 810 10.73 -0.22 -2.21
C SER A 810 9.65 -1.19 -1.74
N ILE A 811 8.54 -1.27 -2.48
CA ILE A 811 7.48 -2.27 -2.31
C ILE A 811 7.46 -3.21 -3.52
N THR A 812 7.39 -4.51 -3.28
CA THR A 812 7.48 -5.53 -4.33
C THR A 812 6.29 -6.48 -4.31
N PHE A 813 5.65 -6.64 -5.48
CA PHE A 813 4.53 -7.53 -5.71
C PHE A 813 4.87 -8.47 -6.88
N PRO A 814 5.51 -9.62 -6.62
CA PRO A 814 5.81 -10.62 -7.63
C PRO A 814 4.55 -11.13 -8.35
N ALA A 815 4.70 -11.59 -9.59
CA ALA A 815 3.61 -12.14 -10.38
C ALA A 815 2.90 -13.32 -9.67
N GLY A 816 3.64 -14.07 -8.85
CA GLY A 816 3.09 -15.16 -8.04
C GLY A 816 1.97 -14.73 -7.11
N ILE A 817 1.97 -13.51 -6.55
CA ILE A 817 0.86 -13.04 -5.70
C ILE A 817 -0.29 -12.42 -6.50
N LEU A 818 -0.06 -12.02 -7.76
CA LEU A 818 -1.04 -11.34 -8.63
C LEU A 818 -2.03 -12.32 -9.27
N GLN A 819 -2.63 -13.17 -8.44
CA GLN A 819 -3.59 -14.20 -8.82
C GLN A 819 -4.69 -14.32 -7.74
N PRO A 820 -5.83 -14.98 -8.06
CA PRO A 820 -6.86 -15.29 -7.08
C PRO A 820 -6.31 -16.01 -5.84
N PRO A 821 -6.77 -15.66 -4.63
CA PRO A 821 -7.86 -14.72 -4.33
C PRO A 821 -7.45 -13.26 -4.15
N TYR A 822 -6.16 -12.94 -4.30
CA TYR A 822 -5.68 -11.58 -4.06
C TYR A 822 -6.04 -10.65 -5.20
N PHE A 823 -5.86 -11.10 -6.44
CA PHE A 823 -5.99 -10.25 -7.61
C PHE A 823 -6.45 -11.01 -8.85
N HIS A 824 -7.32 -10.39 -9.63
CA HIS A 824 -7.52 -10.75 -11.04
C HIS A 824 -7.86 -9.48 -11.84
N PRO A 825 -7.26 -9.27 -13.02
CA PRO A 825 -7.45 -8.03 -13.81
C PRO A 825 -8.91 -7.70 -14.16
N GLN A 826 -9.79 -8.70 -14.13
CA GLN A 826 -11.21 -8.58 -14.49
C GLN A 826 -12.15 -8.87 -13.31
N TRP A 827 -11.65 -9.00 -12.09
CA TRP A 827 -12.53 -9.08 -10.92
C TRP A 827 -13.08 -7.71 -10.55
N PRO A 828 -14.23 -7.65 -9.85
CA PRO A 828 -14.73 -6.40 -9.29
C PRO A 828 -13.66 -5.68 -8.48
N ALA A 829 -13.62 -4.35 -8.60
CA ALA A 829 -12.69 -3.51 -7.87
C ALA A 829 -12.73 -3.77 -6.37
N SER A 830 -13.94 -3.88 -5.79
CA SER A 830 -14.10 -4.16 -4.35
C SER A 830 -13.35 -5.41 -3.90
N ILE A 831 -13.35 -6.46 -4.72
CA ILE A 831 -12.65 -7.71 -4.45
C ILE A 831 -11.14 -7.50 -4.57
N ASN A 832 -10.68 -6.89 -5.68
CA ASN A 832 -9.25 -6.63 -5.89
C ASN A 832 -8.65 -5.73 -4.80
N TYR A 833 -9.37 -4.69 -4.36
CA TYR A 833 -8.91 -3.82 -3.27
C TYR A 833 -9.03 -4.51 -1.90
N GLY A 834 -10.04 -5.35 -1.66
CA GLY A 834 -10.15 -6.15 -0.44
C GLY A 834 -9.09 -7.25 -0.32
N GLY A 835 -8.49 -7.67 -1.45
CA GLY A 835 -7.37 -8.60 -1.50
C GLY A 835 -6.04 -7.88 -1.66
N MET A 836 -5.60 -7.73 -2.91
CA MET A 836 -4.33 -7.08 -3.27
C MET A 836 -4.22 -5.62 -2.82
N GLY A 837 -5.33 -4.89 -2.73
CA GLY A 837 -5.30 -3.52 -2.18
C GLY A 837 -4.88 -3.51 -0.71
N VAL A 838 -5.42 -4.42 0.11
CA VAL A 838 -5.02 -4.57 1.52
C VAL A 838 -3.58 -5.02 1.62
N VAL A 839 -3.13 -5.98 0.81
CA VAL A 839 -1.71 -6.39 0.77
C VAL A 839 -0.83 -5.20 0.38
N ALA A 840 -1.22 -4.41 -0.61
CA ALA A 840 -0.48 -3.22 -1.01
C ALA A 840 -0.40 -2.16 0.09
N GLY A 841 -1.50 -1.96 0.81
CA GLY A 841 -1.55 -1.05 1.95
C GLY A 841 -0.71 -1.55 3.13
N HIS A 842 -0.70 -2.87 3.35
CA HIS A 842 0.10 -3.53 4.37
C HIS A 842 1.60 -3.31 4.12
N GLU A 843 2.09 -3.65 2.92
CA GLU A 843 3.49 -3.41 2.55
C GLU A 843 3.86 -1.92 2.59
N LEU A 844 2.96 -1.04 2.13
CA LEU A 844 3.20 0.39 2.23
C LEU A 844 3.36 0.84 3.68
N THR A 845 2.53 0.30 4.58
CA THR A 845 2.53 0.66 6.00
C THR A 845 3.76 0.11 6.74
N HIS A 846 4.41 -0.96 6.26
CA HIS A 846 5.76 -1.33 6.75
C HIS A 846 6.80 -0.24 6.54
N GLY A 847 6.60 0.69 5.60
CA GLY A 847 7.38 1.93 5.51
C GLY A 847 7.20 2.86 6.70
N PHE A 848 6.18 2.64 7.52
CA PHE A 848 5.75 3.51 8.60
C PHE A 848 5.47 2.75 9.91
N ASP A 849 5.87 1.49 10.04
CA ASP A 849 5.81 0.78 11.33
C ASP A 849 6.99 1.13 12.25
N ASP A 850 7.15 0.43 13.37
CA ASP A 850 8.21 0.69 14.36
C ASP A 850 9.64 0.56 13.80
N GLU A 851 9.83 -0.24 12.75
CA GLU A 851 11.10 -0.42 12.06
C GLU A 851 11.21 0.56 10.88
N GLY A 852 10.16 0.66 10.06
CA GLY A 852 10.07 1.48 8.86
C GLY A 852 10.33 2.96 9.11
N VAL A 853 9.80 3.54 10.18
CA VAL A 853 9.99 4.98 10.51
C VAL A 853 11.45 5.35 10.78
N GLN A 854 12.34 4.38 10.97
CA GLN A 854 13.77 4.63 11.11
C GLN A 854 14.44 4.91 9.77
N TRP A 855 13.77 4.68 8.64
CA TRP A 855 14.31 4.80 7.29
C TRP A 855 13.68 5.96 6.52
N GLY A 856 14.50 6.74 5.83
CA GLY A 856 14.09 7.89 5.03
C GLY A 856 13.72 7.55 3.57
N PRO A 857 13.41 8.57 2.75
CA PRO A 857 12.89 8.42 1.39
C PRO A 857 13.83 7.72 0.40
N THR A 858 15.13 7.75 0.66
CA THR A 858 16.14 7.11 -0.19
C THR A 858 16.53 5.72 0.29
N GLY A 859 15.89 5.20 1.34
CA GLY A 859 16.32 3.99 2.05
C GLY A 859 17.51 4.22 2.99
N ALA A 860 17.86 5.48 3.28
CA ALA A 860 18.88 5.79 4.27
C ALA A 860 18.31 5.74 5.69
N ILE A 861 19.01 5.11 6.63
CA ILE A 861 18.64 5.12 8.04
C ILE A 861 18.77 6.54 8.61
N SER A 862 17.72 7.02 9.26
CA SER A 862 17.67 8.30 9.96
C SER A 862 17.91 8.05 11.45
N PHE A 863 18.98 8.63 11.99
CA PHE A 863 19.17 8.63 13.43
C PHE A 863 18.38 9.75 14.09
N PRO A 864 17.73 9.46 15.23
CA PRO A 864 16.89 10.43 15.91
C PRO A 864 17.72 11.61 16.41
N ALA A 865 17.13 12.81 16.38
CA ALA A 865 17.79 14.05 16.79
C ALA A 865 18.15 14.07 18.29
N ASN A 866 17.37 13.38 19.12
CA ASN A 866 17.60 13.16 20.54
C ASN A 866 16.86 11.88 21.00
N ASP A 867 16.98 11.51 22.28
CA ASP A 867 16.40 10.26 22.83
C ASP A 867 14.85 10.24 22.87
N ASN A 868 14.19 11.38 22.66
CA ASN A 868 12.72 11.48 22.59
C ASN A 868 12.19 11.44 21.15
N CYS A 869 13.06 11.32 20.14
CA CYS A 869 12.68 11.24 18.73
C CYS A 869 12.81 9.79 18.21
N THR A 870 11.96 9.40 17.28
CA THR A 870 12.06 8.12 16.55
C THR A 870 12.37 8.39 15.08
N GLY A 871 13.48 7.83 14.58
CA GLY A 871 13.83 7.89 13.17
C GLY A 871 13.92 9.32 12.62
N TRP A 872 13.08 9.65 11.65
CA TRP A 872 13.01 10.98 11.02
C TRP A 872 11.97 11.93 11.65
N MET A 873 11.20 11.47 12.64
CA MET A 873 10.15 12.23 13.32
C MET A 873 10.72 13.21 14.35
N ASP A 874 10.03 14.33 14.57
CA ASP A 874 10.25 15.19 15.75
C ASP A 874 9.63 14.60 17.02
N GLU A 875 9.91 15.23 18.17
CA GLU A 875 9.46 14.77 19.49
C GLU A 875 7.93 14.72 19.63
N PHE A 876 7.22 15.73 19.09
CA PHE A 876 5.74 15.77 19.14
C PHE A 876 5.14 14.59 18.36
N SER A 877 5.62 14.39 17.13
CA SER A 877 5.15 13.33 16.24
C SER A 877 5.54 11.95 16.75
N THR A 878 6.73 11.83 17.35
CA THR A 878 7.19 10.60 18.02
C THR A 878 6.28 10.23 19.19
N ALA A 879 5.87 11.20 20.01
CA ALA A 879 4.93 10.95 21.11
C ALA A 879 3.57 10.46 20.58
N GLY A 880 3.08 11.04 19.49
CA GLY A 880 1.88 10.61 18.78
C GLY A 880 1.97 9.17 18.26
N PHE A 881 3.05 8.88 17.51
CA PHE A 881 3.33 7.54 16.98
C PHE A 881 3.41 6.49 18.09
N ASN A 882 4.17 6.76 19.16
CA ASN A 882 4.31 5.85 20.28
C ASN A 882 2.97 5.61 21.01
N LYS A 883 2.11 6.63 21.11
CA LYS A 883 0.76 6.48 21.68
C LYS A 883 -0.12 5.56 20.83
N MET A 884 -0.08 5.72 19.50
CA MET A 884 -0.79 4.85 18.56
C MET A 884 -0.29 3.40 18.65
N ALA A 885 1.03 3.20 18.54
CA ALA A 885 1.64 1.87 18.63
C ALA A 885 1.33 1.20 19.98
N GLN A 886 1.37 1.96 21.09
CA GLN A 886 1.03 1.45 22.40
C GLN A 886 -0.45 1.03 22.52
N CYS A 887 -1.37 1.68 21.79
CA CYS A 887 -2.75 1.23 21.70
C CYS A 887 -2.82 -0.17 21.09
N VAL A 888 -2.20 -0.34 19.91
CA VAL A 888 -2.15 -1.63 19.19
C VAL A 888 -1.54 -2.72 20.05
N ILE A 889 -0.40 -2.45 20.70
CA ILE A 889 0.24 -3.39 21.64
C ILE A 889 -0.74 -3.80 22.75
N THR A 890 -1.41 -2.82 23.36
CA THR A 890 -2.30 -3.06 24.50
C THR A 890 -3.53 -3.87 24.10
N GLU A 891 -4.09 -3.57 22.92
CA GLU A 891 -5.24 -4.26 22.34
C GLU A 891 -4.91 -5.71 22.03
N TYR A 892 -3.86 -5.96 21.24
CA TYR A 892 -3.51 -7.31 20.81
C TYR A 892 -3.05 -8.19 21.98
N ASN A 893 -2.47 -7.62 23.04
CA ASN A 893 -2.17 -8.36 24.28
C ASN A 893 -3.40 -8.99 24.97
N GLN A 894 -4.63 -8.54 24.63
CA GLN A 894 -5.87 -9.11 25.18
C GLN A 894 -6.37 -10.34 24.40
N PHE A 895 -5.77 -10.65 23.25
CA PHE A 895 -6.20 -11.75 22.39
C PHE A 895 -5.61 -13.07 22.88
N CYS A 896 -6.44 -13.85 23.59
CA CYS A 896 -6.03 -15.07 24.28
C CYS A 896 -6.76 -16.31 23.73
N PRO A 897 -6.29 -16.89 22.60
CA PRO A 897 -6.99 -18.01 21.98
C PRO A 897 -6.79 -19.34 22.72
N LEU A 898 -5.84 -19.42 23.66
CA LEU A 898 -5.50 -20.64 24.38
C LEU A 898 -5.96 -20.60 25.84
N ASN A 899 -6.21 -21.79 26.39
CA ASN A 899 -6.55 -21.97 27.79
C ASN A 899 -5.34 -21.64 28.69
N ALA A 900 -5.45 -20.61 29.52
CA ALA A 900 -4.40 -20.16 30.44
C ALA A 900 -3.97 -21.21 31.48
N LYS A 901 -4.77 -22.26 31.71
CA LYS A 901 -4.40 -23.38 32.59
C LYS A 901 -3.46 -24.38 31.94
N GLU A 902 -3.41 -24.41 30.61
CA GLU A 902 -2.69 -25.41 29.82
C GLU A 902 -1.47 -24.79 29.12
N TYR A 903 -1.56 -23.53 28.69
CA TYR A 903 -0.52 -22.82 27.95
C TYR A 903 -0.13 -21.51 28.63
N THR A 904 1.16 -21.14 28.61
CA THR A 904 1.67 -19.84 29.05
C THR A 904 2.94 -19.51 28.27
N PRO A 905 2.93 -18.47 27.40
CA PRO A 905 1.85 -17.52 27.15
C PRO A 905 0.63 -18.16 26.48
N ASN A 906 -0.57 -17.65 26.77
CA ASN A 906 -1.82 -18.06 26.13
C ASN A 906 -2.45 -16.95 25.28
N CYS A 907 -1.78 -15.79 25.21
CA CYS A 907 -2.22 -14.59 24.50
C CYS A 907 -1.15 -14.13 23.51
N VAL A 908 -1.59 -13.36 22.50
CA VAL A 908 -0.72 -12.69 21.54
C VAL A 908 0.22 -11.72 22.26
N ASN A 909 1.48 -11.69 21.83
CA ASN A 909 2.45 -10.70 22.29
C ASN A 909 2.36 -9.45 21.40
N GLY A 910 1.66 -8.42 21.88
CA GLY A 910 1.43 -7.18 21.16
C GLY A 910 2.71 -6.44 20.79
N VAL A 911 3.80 -6.57 21.57
CA VAL A 911 5.09 -5.93 21.26
C VAL A 911 5.80 -6.65 20.11
N GLN A 912 5.77 -7.98 20.12
CA GLN A 912 6.38 -8.79 19.06
C GLN A 912 5.65 -8.64 17.73
N THR A 913 4.33 -8.46 17.78
CA THR A 913 3.45 -8.39 16.61
C THR A 913 3.13 -6.97 16.14
N GLN A 914 3.65 -5.94 16.81
CA GLN A 914 3.22 -4.56 16.57
C GLN A 914 3.41 -4.09 15.12
N GLY A 915 4.53 -4.41 14.47
CA GLY A 915 4.80 -3.98 13.09
C GLY A 915 3.75 -4.51 12.12
N GLU A 916 3.50 -5.82 12.17
CA GLU A 916 2.48 -6.51 11.38
C GLU A 916 1.07 -6.02 11.67
N ASN A 917 0.74 -5.80 12.95
CA ASN A 917 -0.58 -5.32 13.34
C ASN A 917 -0.81 -3.85 12.90
N ILE A 918 0.21 -2.99 13.00
CA ILE A 918 0.16 -1.62 12.48
C ILE A 918 -0.04 -1.66 10.97
N ALA A 919 0.66 -2.57 10.27
CA ALA A 919 0.56 -2.73 8.83
C ALA A 919 -0.81 -3.25 8.37
N ASP A 920 -1.41 -4.23 9.06
CA ASP A 920 -2.77 -4.70 8.77
C ASP A 920 -3.81 -3.59 8.92
N ASN A 921 -3.73 -2.84 10.02
CA ASN A 921 -4.67 -1.75 10.29
C ASN A 921 -4.47 -0.60 9.29
N GLY A 922 -3.25 -0.06 9.14
CA GLY A 922 -2.98 1.00 8.16
C GLY A 922 -3.34 0.57 6.73
N GLY A 923 -3.07 -0.70 6.38
CA GLY A 923 -3.31 -1.26 5.07
C GLY A 923 -4.77 -1.36 4.70
N ILE A 924 -5.66 -1.79 5.61
CA ILE A 924 -7.10 -1.85 5.31
C ILE A 924 -7.70 -0.46 5.09
N HIS A 925 -7.26 0.54 5.88
CA HIS A 925 -7.72 1.92 5.74
C HIS A 925 -7.31 2.50 4.38
N ALA A 926 -6.04 2.31 3.97
CA ALA A 926 -5.54 2.77 2.69
C ALA A 926 -6.24 2.08 1.51
N ALA A 927 -6.44 0.76 1.61
CA ALA A 927 -7.09 -0.04 0.57
C ALA A 927 -8.56 0.31 0.37
N PHE A 928 -9.32 0.50 1.45
CA PHE A 928 -10.73 0.85 1.34
C PHE A 928 -10.89 2.27 0.80
N ARG A 929 -10.09 3.25 1.26
CA ARG A 929 -10.07 4.61 0.69
C ARG A 929 -9.71 4.61 -0.80
N ALA A 930 -8.76 3.77 -1.23
CA ALA A 930 -8.41 3.61 -2.63
C ALA A 930 -9.56 3.00 -3.44
N TYR A 931 -10.23 1.98 -2.91
CA TYR A 931 -11.44 1.42 -3.51
C TYR A 931 -12.54 2.48 -3.67
N ARG A 932 -12.80 3.29 -2.64
CA ARG A 932 -13.78 4.39 -2.70
C ARG A 932 -13.38 5.45 -3.74
N THR A 933 -12.09 5.73 -3.87
CA THR A 933 -11.58 6.63 -4.93
C THR A 933 -11.78 6.03 -6.32
N HIS A 934 -11.52 4.74 -6.49
CA HIS A 934 -11.73 4.05 -7.77
C HIS A 934 -13.20 4.08 -8.21
N ILE A 935 -14.14 3.74 -7.33
CA ILE A 935 -15.57 3.79 -7.68
C ILE A 935 -16.05 5.22 -7.98
N ALA A 936 -15.46 6.23 -7.33
CA ALA A 936 -15.81 7.63 -7.58
C ALA A 936 -15.36 8.10 -8.98
N LEU A 937 -14.23 7.59 -9.47
CA LEU A 937 -13.67 7.94 -10.78
C LEU A 937 -14.23 7.09 -11.92
N ASP A 938 -14.34 5.77 -11.70
CA ASP A 938 -14.62 4.79 -12.76
C ASP A 938 -16.06 4.24 -12.72
N GLY A 939 -16.81 4.54 -11.65
CA GLY A 939 -18.14 3.99 -11.38
C GLY A 939 -18.11 2.60 -10.72
N PRO A 940 -19.26 2.13 -10.19
CA PRO A 940 -19.35 0.83 -9.55
C PRO A 940 -19.34 -0.31 -10.57
N ASP A 941 -18.73 -1.44 -10.18
CA ASP A 941 -18.81 -2.67 -10.97
C ASP A 941 -20.22 -3.30 -10.97
N PRO A 942 -20.52 -4.18 -11.94
CA PRO A 942 -21.68 -5.07 -11.87
C PRO A 942 -21.65 -5.98 -10.63
N LEU A 943 -22.84 -6.38 -10.16
CA LEU A 943 -22.94 -7.42 -9.13
C LEU A 943 -22.54 -8.80 -9.65
N LEU A 944 -22.13 -9.67 -8.73
CA LEU A 944 -21.75 -11.04 -9.04
C LEU A 944 -22.96 -11.84 -9.61
N PRO A 945 -22.75 -12.68 -10.64
CA PRO A 945 -23.81 -13.43 -11.32
C PRO A 945 -24.19 -14.71 -10.55
N ASP A 946 -24.59 -14.55 -9.29
CA ASP A 946 -24.99 -15.66 -8.43
C ASP A 946 -26.17 -15.26 -7.55
N ARG A 947 -27.01 -16.25 -7.20
CA ARG A 947 -28.22 -16.01 -6.41
C ARG A 947 -27.92 -15.47 -5.02
N LEU A 948 -26.87 -15.96 -4.36
CA LEU A 948 -26.47 -15.52 -3.03
C LEU A 948 -25.51 -14.34 -3.14
N PHE A 949 -24.46 -14.46 -3.96
CA PHE A 949 -23.43 -13.44 -4.02
C PHE A 949 -23.84 -12.17 -4.75
N GLY A 950 -24.84 -12.24 -5.63
CA GLY A 950 -25.48 -11.06 -6.23
C GLY A 950 -26.38 -10.28 -5.26
N GLN A 951 -26.47 -10.67 -3.99
CA GLN A 951 -27.15 -9.89 -2.93
C GLN A 951 -26.18 -9.05 -2.09
N PHE A 952 -24.88 -9.35 -2.11
CA PHE A 952 -23.89 -8.53 -1.41
C PHE A 952 -23.62 -7.25 -2.20
N ASN A 953 -23.58 -6.11 -1.51
CA ASN A 953 -23.06 -4.89 -2.11
C ASN A 953 -21.52 -4.94 -2.19
N HIS A 954 -20.92 -4.02 -2.92
CA HIS A 954 -19.47 -4.03 -3.14
C HIS A 954 -18.66 -3.76 -1.86
N ASP A 955 -19.17 -2.99 -0.90
CA ASP A 955 -18.49 -2.76 0.39
C ASP A 955 -18.44 -4.06 1.23
N GLN A 956 -19.51 -4.84 1.24
CA GLN A 956 -19.55 -6.17 1.86
C GLN A 956 -18.60 -7.14 1.16
N LEU A 957 -18.51 -7.10 -0.17
CA LEU A 957 -17.57 -7.91 -0.94
C LEU A 957 -16.10 -7.54 -0.66
N PHE A 958 -15.80 -6.27 -0.40
CA PHE A 958 -14.47 -5.83 0.02
C PHE A 958 -14.05 -6.52 1.33
N PHE A 959 -14.86 -6.37 2.38
CA PHE A 959 -14.55 -6.94 3.70
C PHE A 959 -14.58 -8.46 3.69
N LEU A 960 -15.46 -9.05 2.87
CA LEU A 960 -15.48 -10.50 2.67
C LEU A 960 -14.17 -10.98 2.03
N ASN A 961 -13.67 -10.31 0.99
CA ASN A 961 -12.38 -10.70 0.41
C ASN A 961 -11.21 -10.49 1.37
N PHE A 962 -11.22 -9.39 2.12
CA PHE A 962 -10.25 -9.13 3.18
C PHE A 962 -10.19 -10.27 4.20
N ALA A 963 -11.33 -10.74 4.72
CA ALA A 963 -11.30 -11.86 5.65
C ALA A 963 -10.86 -13.16 4.98
N GLN A 964 -11.22 -13.37 3.71
CA GLN A 964 -10.99 -14.64 3.04
C GLN A 964 -9.54 -14.90 2.63
N VAL A 965 -8.72 -13.86 2.42
CA VAL A 965 -7.28 -14.05 2.23
C VAL A 965 -6.63 -14.69 3.46
N TRP A 966 -7.21 -14.50 4.64
CA TRP A 966 -6.76 -15.04 5.93
C TRP A 966 -7.44 -16.36 6.33
N CYS A 967 -8.34 -16.91 5.51
CA CYS A 967 -8.98 -18.18 5.83
C CYS A 967 -7.95 -19.30 5.94
N GLU A 968 -8.00 -20.04 7.04
CA GLU A 968 -7.19 -21.23 7.25
C GLU A 968 -7.94 -22.26 8.09
N LYS A 969 -7.59 -23.52 7.90
CA LYS A 969 -7.95 -24.57 8.84
C LYS A 969 -7.37 -24.22 10.21
N ARG A 970 -8.22 -24.22 11.24
CA ARG A 970 -7.82 -23.99 12.63
C ARG A 970 -6.58 -24.84 12.99
N ARG A 971 -5.52 -24.16 13.44
CA ARG A 971 -4.31 -24.80 13.98
C ARG A 971 -4.65 -25.62 15.24
N THR A 972 -3.89 -26.68 15.49
CA THR A 972 -3.92 -27.35 16.80
C THR A 972 -3.42 -26.39 17.88
N ASP A 973 -3.86 -26.58 19.12
CA ASP A 973 -3.47 -25.70 20.22
C ASP A 973 -1.94 -25.65 20.42
N ASP A 974 -1.22 -26.76 20.22
CA ASP A 974 0.25 -26.81 20.25
C ASP A 974 0.89 -25.94 19.15
N LYS A 975 0.34 -25.95 17.93
CA LYS A 975 0.85 -25.16 16.81
C LYS A 975 0.54 -23.68 16.97
N LEU A 976 -0.63 -23.36 17.54
CA LEU A 976 -0.97 -22.00 17.89
C LEU A 976 -0.09 -21.49 19.04
N TYR A 977 0.17 -22.31 20.06
CA TYR A 977 1.10 -21.98 21.14
C TYR A 977 2.50 -21.71 20.62
N GLN A 978 3.00 -22.54 19.70
CA GLN A 978 4.26 -22.32 19.02
C GLN A 978 4.26 -20.95 18.29
N GLN A 979 3.21 -20.65 17.52
CA GLN A 979 3.06 -19.38 16.80
C GLN A 979 3.13 -18.17 17.75
N LEU A 980 2.37 -18.17 18.84
CA LEU A 980 2.30 -17.06 19.81
C LEU A 980 3.66 -16.69 20.43
N MET A 981 4.63 -17.61 20.44
CA MET A 981 5.95 -17.39 21.03
C MET A 981 6.97 -16.84 20.04
N VAL A 982 6.80 -17.06 18.73
CA VAL A 982 7.91 -16.97 17.77
C VAL A 982 7.58 -16.24 16.48
N ASP A 983 6.31 -16.23 16.07
CA ASP A 983 5.87 -15.60 14.83
C ASP A 983 5.65 -14.09 15.08
N PRO A 984 6.23 -13.19 14.27
CA PRO A 984 5.92 -11.77 14.34
C PRO A 984 4.49 -11.45 13.87
N HIS A 985 3.79 -12.38 13.21
CA HIS A 985 2.41 -12.17 12.80
C HIS A 985 1.43 -12.63 13.86
N SER A 986 0.34 -11.87 14.01
CA SER A 986 -0.83 -12.34 14.75
C SER A 986 -1.47 -13.55 14.05
N PRO A 987 -2.09 -14.49 14.80
CA PRO A 987 -2.89 -15.56 14.19
C PRO A 987 -3.96 -14.98 13.26
N SER A 988 -4.27 -15.67 12.15
CA SER A 988 -5.11 -15.13 11.07
C SER A 988 -6.47 -14.60 11.53
N MET A 989 -7.10 -15.25 12.51
CA MET A 989 -8.35 -14.78 13.10
C MET A 989 -8.23 -13.39 13.76
N TYR A 990 -7.07 -13.06 14.35
CA TYR A 990 -6.80 -11.78 14.99
C TYR A 990 -6.26 -10.74 14.02
N ARG A 991 -5.68 -11.14 12.89
CA ARG A 991 -5.43 -10.25 11.75
C ARG A 991 -6.75 -9.74 11.16
N VAL A 992 -7.78 -10.59 11.11
CA VAL A 992 -9.14 -10.16 10.71
C VAL A 992 -9.82 -9.38 11.83
N PHE A 993 -9.97 -9.97 13.01
CA PHE A 993 -10.73 -9.39 14.12
C PHE A 993 -10.14 -8.06 14.60
N GLY A 994 -8.84 -8.04 14.91
CA GLY A 994 -8.16 -6.85 15.43
C GLY A 994 -8.20 -5.68 14.44
N THR A 995 -8.14 -5.97 13.15
CA THR A 995 -8.17 -4.95 12.10
C THR A 995 -9.56 -4.36 11.90
N ILE A 996 -10.62 -5.18 11.77
CA ILE A 996 -11.95 -4.65 11.45
C ILE A 996 -12.66 -4.04 12.67
N GLN A 997 -12.32 -4.46 13.89
CA GLN A 997 -12.85 -3.80 15.09
C GLN A 997 -12.33 -2.36 15.23
N ASN A 998 -11.17 -2.07 14.64
CA ASN A 998 -10.56 -0.74 14.56
C ASN A 998 -11.07 0.08 13.37
N TYR A 999 -11.90 -0.51 12.50
CA TYR A 999 -12.35 0.17 11.29
C TYR A 999 -13.88 0.35 11.20
N PRO A 1000 -14.41 1.53 11.52
CA PRO A 1000 -15.85 1.79 11.54
C PRO A 1000 -16.60 1.48 10.24
N ALA A 1001 -15.94 1.52 9.08
CA ALA A 1001 -16.55 1.22 7.79
C ALA A 1001 -17.09 -0.22 7.71
N PHE A 1002 -16.48 -1.19 8.41
CA PHE A 1002 -16.99 -2.56 8.48
C PHE A 1002 -18.39 -2.59 9.12
N ARG A 1003 -18.55 -1.87 10.23
CA ARG A 1003 -19.82 -1.74 10.94
C ARG A 1003 -20.90 -1.18 10.04
N VAL A 1004 -20.57 -0.18 9.21
CA VAL A 1004 -21.51 0.43 8.25
C VAL A 1004 -21.90 -0.59 7.17
N ALA A 1005 -20.92 -1.28 6.58
CA ALA A 1005 -21.16 -2.24 5.48
C ALA A 1005 -22.06 -3.42 5.87
N PHE A 1006 -21.96 -3.90 7.11
CA PHE A 1006 -22.76 -5.03 7.63
C PHE A 1006 -23.89 -4.61 8.58
N ASN A 1007 -24.09 -3.31 8.77
CA ASN A 1007 -25.08 -2.74 9.69
C ASN A 1007 -24.96 -3.31 11.12
N CYS A 1008 -23.74 -3.41 11.62
CA CYS A 1008 -23.50 -3.98 12.94
C CYS A 1008 -23.94 -3.03 14.06
N PRO A 1009 -24.61 -3.54 15.12
CA PRO A 1009 -24.95 -2.74 16.28
C PRO A 1009 -23.72 -2.12 16.93
N ALA A 1010 -23.85 -0.90 17.45
CA ALA A 1010 -22.81 -0.33 18.30
C ALA A 1010 -22.58 -1.24 19.52
N ASN A 1011 -21.32 -1.38 19.94
CA ASN A 1011 -20.90 -2.26 21.03
C ASN A 1011 -21.04 -3.76 20.73
N SER A 1012 -21.21 -4.17 19.47
CA SER A 1012 -21.00 -5.57 19.09
C SER A 1012 -19.51 -5.94 19.23
N THR A 1013 -19.21 -7.24 19.22
CA THR A 1013 -17.84 -7.76 19.35
C THR A 1013 -16.88 -7.11 18.34
N TYR A 1014 -17.32 -6.93 17.10
CA TYR A 1014 -16.55 -6.35 16.00
C TYR A 1014 -16.78 -4.84 15.78
N ALA A 1015 -17.50 -4.17 16.69
CA ALA A 1015 -17.70 -2.72 16.67
C ALA A 1015 -17.64 -2.12 18.09
N PRO A 1016 -16.49 -2.27 18.79
CA PRO A 1016 -16.35 -1.81 20.15
C PRO A 1016 -16.34 -0.26 20.23
N PRO A 1017 -16.83 0.33 21.33
CA PRO A 1017 -16.83 1.79 21.52
C PRO A 1017 -15.43 2.36 21.74
N LYS A 1018 -14.46 1.50 22.12
CA LYS A 1018 -13.04 1.84 22.22
C LYS A 1018 -12.28 0.93 21.27
N HIS A 1019 -11.48 1.53 20.42
CA HIS A 1019 -10.65 0.87 19.42
C HIS A 1019 -9.40 1.72 19.19
N CYS A 1020 -8.41 1.16 18.49
CA CYS A 1020 -7.20 1.88 18.14
C CYS A 1020 -7.34 2.62 16.81
N ASN A 1021 -6.91 3.89 16.80
CA ASN A 1021 -6.83 4.72 15.60
C ASN A 1021 -5.42 4.61 15.02
N VAL A 1022 -5.26 3.79 13.98
CA VAL A 1022 -3.95 3.48 13.38
C VAL A 1022 -3.82 4.20 12.05
N TRP A 1023 -2.85 5.11 11.94
CA TRP A 1023 -2.65 5.97 10.75
C TRP A 1023 -3.91 6.77 10.34
N VAL A 1024 -4.77 7.09 11.30
CA VAL A 1024 -5.96 7.95 11.16
C VAL A 1024 -6.06 8.92 12.36
N PRO A 1025 -6.77 10.06 12.25
CA PRO A 1025 -6.95 11.00 13.36
C PRO A 1025 -7.74 10.41 14.54
N GLU A 1026 -7.66 11.01 15.73
CA GLU A 1026 -8.43 10.55 16.89
C GLU A 1026 -9.94 10.71 16.73
N LYS A 1027 -10.36 11.61 15.85
CA LYS A 1027 -11.75 11.81 15.43
C LYS A 1027 -11.78 11.72 13.92
N GLU A 1028 -12.29 10.61 13.38
CA GLU A 1028 -12.66 10.58 11.96
C GLU A 1028 -13.86 11.52 11.76
N PRO A 1029 -13.76 12.53 10.87
CA PRO A 1029 -14.88 13.42 10.54
C PRO A 1029 -16.02 12.69 9.82
#